data_AF-A0A5C2RNC0-F1
#
_entry.id   AF-A0A5C2RNC0-F1
#
_cell.length_a   1.000
_cell.length_b   1.000
_cell.length_c   1.000
_cell.angle_alpha   90.00
_cell.angle_beta   90.00
_cell.angle_gamma   90.00
#
_symmetry.space_group_name_H-M   'P 1'
#
loop_
_entity.id
_entity.type
_entity.pdbx_description
1 polymer ?
#
loop_
_entity_poly.entity_id
_entity_poly.type
_entity_poly.pdbx_seq_one_letter_code
_entity_poly.pdbx_strand_id
1 'polypeptide(L)'
;MAPRYSKKKAKYTYTERVLGALSDIQKDHRKNAVHMATLRAHIRKAANTRKDRLGPQWSQWVSRTVQRLANDGILDTSDPHGNVTFTPDAKKTVTDIRRESLGPGTNPSPAMEHKIWKDVTRRFSTIGVKRPRSSGIGAGDENGARPRKRQARKSLSGFTKAELEAELKEALQRLDEAEEYQAVDVQDELDGLRDELRKREEEVEQLREEVTRLKDNHPNVHRVTIGTTTRLHTPPLTNASELSPTPSTSRTVTAAHQQVPAHGMTRTLSGSLISNLTKQPTPEPSESGSHDAEIEDIFFDDAHERPLSPHHPLGDDHDIAFDYGLETPQDSPMISHLDDFDANSEARHEHDDRSAEIVSLKNEVEAQASQLRQLRGERIHLLAERDELRVSVASRDDRVASLEAEVRSRSEALTAGQLRVAEFEDALQSQKARFLQLEAELQEARTARDQEKERYSALEGEHGNLRDMVESLQSKVDCLSLRSQSLQSSLTEARSAADDWQSVSRHSEAQLHEANIEVARLEDELRSAQDSAGALQKEFEQSQASSELVNVDLERTKNELTSVQEELGVARRIFAAGNAAQLSMSSQITELKAELDSARNQIGVLTALRETLKRTIAGLEETVAIVREELSQAKDETALKSAGLQRSLDTVNSLRTSYTQALSEASTSAREAAALKVAVSDLELTLDGLRSQLEDSAAEAADVRARLVTEEAFRRSANSQLVATGEERDRLLADIADKTALLTTTTEELEQARQAIDDARRQNASLVALRESDVAAHLTERSALESRLETSRAEAAGLETEVEGLSSELLTISEKLSLAVSERDQLLKAVEDWTTRSSRLEEELSVALDDVRDAEEEIEELRQAKMADEASIQSLKDLLARLRQAQLDAVEEVNNKMISAQTAPTPDHRRRSSIATRRSVVQRHV
;
A
#
# COMPACT_ATOMS: atom_id res chain seq x y z
N MET A 1 50.60 39.68 33.36
CA MET A 1 50.24 38.24 33.35
C MET A 1 49.08 38.04 32.39
N ALA A 2 49.12 37.05 31.49
CA ALA A 2 47.97 36.71 30.65
C ALA A 2 46.93 35.89 31.45
N PRO A 3 45.62 36.10 31.26
CA PRO A 3 44.60 35.30 31.92
C PRO A 3 44.67 33.86 31.40
N ARG A 4 44.96 32.91 32.29
CA ARG A 4 44.90 31.47 31.98
C ARG A 4 43.44 31.07 31.75
N TYR A 5 42.99 31.13 30.50
CA TYR A 5 41.69 30.62 30.08
C TYR A 5 41.56 29.16 30.51
N SER A 6 40.75 28.89 31.53
CA SER A 6 40.45 27.52 31.94
C SER A 6 39.77 26.81 30.77
N LYS A 7 40.34 25.67 30.33
CA LYS A 7 39.78 24.87 29.24
C LYS A 7 38.33 24.54 29.59
N LYS A 8 37.39 25.17 28.88
CA LYS A 8 35.94 25.05 29.16
C LYS A 8 35.56 23.58 29.04
N LYS A 9 35.27 22.91 30.16
CA LYS A 9 34.77 21.52 30.14
C LYS A 9 33.57 21.45 29.22
N ALA A 10 33.54 20.47 28.32
CA ALA A 10 32.40 20.24 27.45
C ALA A 10 31.14 20.03 28.31
N LYS A 11 30.05 20.70 27.93
CA LYS A 11 28.74 20.51 28.58
C LYS A 11 28.07 19.31 27.94
N TYR A 12 27.84 18.27 28.73
CA TYR A 12 27.10 17.09 28.27
C TYR A 12 25.65 17.48 27.98
N THR A 13 25.13 17.13 26.81
CA THR A 13 23.70 17.17 26.49
C THR A 13 22.91 16.22 27.39
N TYR A 14 21.59 16.35 27.47
CA TYR A 14 20.79 15.36 28.21
C TYR A 14 20.82 13.99 27.51
N THR A 15 20.96 13.95 26.19
CA THR A 15 21.12 12.72 25.40
C THR A 15 22.37 11.94 25.82
N GLU A 16 23.54 12.58 25.80
CA GLU A 16 24.81 11.98 26.23
C GLU A 16 24.78 11.55 27.72
N ARG A 17 24.06 12.30 28.58
CA ARG A 17 23.84 11.92 30.00
C ARG A 17 22.97 10.68 30.15
N VAL A 18 21.90 10.56 29.36
CA VAL A 18 20.95 9.43 29.42
C VAL A 18 21.61 8.16 28.88
N LEU A 19 22.19 8.22 27.68
CA LEU A 19 22.83 7.06 27.04
C LEU A 19 24.01 6.53 27.89
N GLY A 20 24.84 7.44 28.41
CA GLY A 20 25.92 7.10 29.33
C GLY A 20 25.42 6.44 30.60
N ALA A 21 24.52 7.12 31.35
CA ALA A 21 24.03 6.57 32.61
C ALA A 21 23.26 5.24 32.44
N LEU A 22 22.57 5.03 31.31
CA LEU A 22 21.93 3.74 31.03
C LEU A 22 22.97 2.63 30.85
N SER A 23 24.01 2.87 30.05
CA SER A 23 25.08 1.87 29.87
C SER A 23 25.92 1.67 31.14
N ASP A 24 26.12 2.70 31.96
CA ASP A 24 26.84 2.59 33.23
C ASP A 24 26.06 1.67 34.18
N ILE A 25 24.73 1.85 34.32
CA ILE A 25 23.86 0.96 35.10
C ILE A 25 23.83 -0.46 34.54
N GLN A 26 23.75 -0.64 33.22
CA GLN A 26 23.73 -1.96 32.60
C GLN A 26 25.03 -2.74 32.85
N LYS A 27 26.20 -2.07 32.80
CA LYS A 27 27.49 -2.64 33.19
C LYS A 27 27.52 -2.99 34.68
N ASP A 28 27.23 -2.02 35.55
CA ASP A 28 27.32 -2.15 37.02
C ASP A 28 26.42 -3.27 37.57
N HIS A 29 25.19 -3.41 37.03
CA HIS A 29 24.16 -4.29 37.58
C HIS A 29 23.88 -5.55 36.75
N ARG A 30 24.50 -5.73 35.56
CA ARG A 30 24.25 -6.83 34.61
C ARG A 30 22.77 -7.02 34.22
N LYS A 31 21.96 -5.95 34.28
CA LYS A 31 20.53 -5.95 33.92
C LYS A 31 20.31 -5.19 32.63
N ASN A 32 19.68 -5.83 31.63
CA ASN A 32 19.32 -5.19 30.36
C ASN A 32 18.34 -4.03 30.52
N ALA A 33 17.43 -4.11 31.49
CA ALA A 33 16.35 -3.17 31.74
C ALA A 33 16.59 -2.34 33.01
N VAL A 34 16.30 -1.04 32.93
CA VAL A 34 16.59 -0.06 33.98
C VAL A 34 15.38 0.84 34.24
N HIS A 35 14.82 0.76 35.45
CA HIS A 35 13.70 1.61 35.86
C HIS A 35 14.03 3.10 35.80
N MET A 36 13.09 3.92 35.30
CA MET A 36 13.26 5.37 35.12
C MET A 36 13.71 6.12 36.39
N ALA A 37 13.32 5.67 37.59
CA ALA A 37 13.80 6.28 38.83
C ALA A 37 15.31 6.05 39.05
N THR A 38 15.81 4.84 38.76
CA THR A 38 17.22 4.46 38.85
C THR A 38 18.07 5.23 37.83
N LEU A 39 17.59 5.34 36.59
CA LEU A 39 18.23 6.14 35.54
C LEU A 39 18.36 7.62 35.94
N ARG A 40 17.28 8.24 36.44
CA ARG A 40 17.31 9.61 36.99
C ARG A 40 18.32 9.73 38.15
N ALA A 41 18.33 8.78 39.09
CA ALA A 41 19.24 8.79 40.23
C ALA A 41 20.72 8.70 39.80
N HIS A 42 21.04 7.84 38.83
CA HIS A 42 22.41 7.70 38.31
C HIS A 42 22.84 8.95 37.52
N ILE A 43 21.97 9.57 36.72
CA ILE A 43 22.26 10.84 36.04
C ILE A 43 22.60 11.95 37.06
N ARG A 44 21.90 12.00 38.20
CA ARG A 44 22.24 12.91 39.32
C ARG A 44 23.61 12.57 39.93
N LYS A 45 23.91 11.28 40.19
CA LYS A 45 25.21 10.80 40.69
C LYS A 45 26.35 11.20 39.74
N ALA A 46 26.24 10.87 38.46
CA ALA A 46 27.25 11.14 37.43
C ALA A 46 27.49 12.65 37.23
N ALA A 47 26.43 13.47 37.23
CA ALA A 47 26.56 14.93 37.15
C ALA A 47 27.33 15.50 38.36
N ASN A 48 26.99 15.06 39.58
CA ASN A 48 27.70 15.46 40.79
C ASN A 48 29.20 15.08 40.73
N THR A 49 29.52 13.84 40.35
CA THR A 49 30.92 13.37 40.19
C THR A 49 31.69 14.20 39.15
N ARG A 50 31.06 14.53 38.01
CA ARG A 50 31.67 15.34 36.93
C ARG A 50 31.73 16.84 37.29
N LYS A 51 31.09 17.27 38.39
CA LYS A 51 30.83 18.66 38.81
C LYS A 51 30.05 19.47 37.77
N ASP A 52 29.12 18.80 37.09
CA ASP A 52 28.23 19.36 36.08
C ASP A 52 26.89 19.78 36.73
N ARG A 53 26.40 20.99 36.41
CA ARG A 53 25.17 21.55 37.00
C ARG A 53 23.94 21.12 36.20
N LEU A 54 23.18 20.18 36.75
CA LEU A 54 21.80 19.90 36.33
C LEU A 54 20.91 21.14 36.59
N GLY A 55 20.00 21.44 35.67
CA GLY A 55 19.04 22.55 35.83
C GLY A 55 17.84 22.15 36.70
N PRO A 56 16.99 23.09 37.15
CA PRO A 56 15.88 22.78 38.08
C PRO A 56 14.89 21.74 37.52
N GLN A 57 14.63 21.76 36.21
CA GLN A 57 13.73 20.81 35.52
C GLN A 57 14.45 19.57 34.95
N TRP A 58 15.67 19.25 35.40
CA TRP A 58 16.47 18.16 34.82
C TRP A 58 15.77 16.80 34.76
N SER A 59 14.91 16.48 35.73
CA SER A 59 14.14 15.22 35.75
C SER A 59 13.09 15.16 34.65
N GLN A 60 12.44 16.28 34.34
CA GLN A 60 11.52 16.41 33.20
C GLN A 60 12.29 16.35 31.88
N TRP A 61 13.45 17.03 31.77
CA TRP A 61 14.30 16.97 30.58
C TRP A 61 14.87 15.58 30.33
N VAL A 62 15.30 14.84 31.36
CA VAL A 62 15.67 13.41 31.26
C VAL A 62 14.51 12.58 30.72
N SER A 63 13.28 12.82 31.21
CA SER A 63 12.10 12.06 30.77
C SER A 63 11.75 12.34 29.30
N ARG A 64 11.73 13.62 28.89
CA ARG A 64 11.57 14.02 27.49
C ARG A 64 12.71 13.51 26.60
N THR A 65 13.92 13.38 27.14
CA THR A 65 15.07 12.83 26.41
C THR A 65 14.93 11.32 26.21
N VAL A 66 14.51 10.57 27.23
CA VAL A 66 14.22 9.13 27.10
C VAL A 66 13.08 8.90 26.11
N GLN A 67 11.97 9.64 26.22
CA GLN A 67 10.86 9.52 25.28
C GLN A 67 11.25 9.92 23.85
N ARG A 68 12.07 10.98 23.68
CA ARG A 68 12.65 11.30 22.37
C ARG A 68 13.55 10.17 21.87
N LEU A 69 14.44 9.64 22.69
CA LEU A 69 15.33 8.54 22.31
C LEU A 69 14.56 7.26 21.96
N ALA A 70 13.35 7.07 22.51
CA ALA A 70 12.43 6.00 22.11
C ALA A 70 11.77 6.28 20.75
N ASN A 71 11.29 7.51 20.52
CA ASN A 71 10.79 7.94 19.21
C ASN A 71 11.88 7.90 18.11
N ASP A 72 13.13 8.19 18.49
CA ASP A 72 14.33 8.13 17.62
C ASP A 72 14.81 6.65 17.45
N GLY A 73 14.13 5.64 18.02
CA GLY A 73 14.40 4.21 17.85
C GLY A 73 15.58 3.63 18.66
N ILE A 74 16.17 4.44 19.57
CA ILE A 74 17.43 4.13 20.28
C ILE A 74 17.19 3.41 21.60
N LEU A 75 16.08 3.74 22.27
CA LEU A 75 15.67 3.15 23.54
C LEU A 75 14.32 2.47 23.39
N ASP A 76 14.12 1.37 24.12
CA ASP A 76 12.79 0.80 24.28
C ASP A 76 12.23 1.16 25.66
N THR A 77 10.96 1.55 25.68
CA THR A 77 10.16 1.86 26.87
C THR A 77 8.79 1.17 26.82
N SER A 78 8.68 0.06 26.08
CA SER A 78 7.49 -0.79 25.98
C SER A 78 7.08 -1.45 27.30
N ASP A 79 8.02 -1.62 28.23
CA ASP A 79 7.79 -2.23 29.54
C ASP A 79 6.84 -1.37 30.40
N PRO A 80 5.64 -1.87 30.75
CA PRO A 80 4.63 -1.12 31.52
C PRO A 80 5.09 -0.76 32.94
N HIS A 81 6.17 -1.38 33.45
CA HIS A 81 6.79 -1.03 34.72
C HIS A 81 7.71 0.20 34.63
N GLY A 82 7.79 0.88 33.49
CA GLY A 82 8.59 2.09 33.31
C GLY A 82 10.10 1.83 33.30
N ASN A 83 10.49 0.64 32.84
CA ASN A 83 11.87 0.32 32.55
C ASN A 83 12.29 0.85 31.17
N VAL A 84 13.59 1.07 31.02
CA VAL A 84 14.24 1.53 29.80
C VAL A 84 15.29 0.50 29.40
N THR A 85 15.32 0.10 28.14
CA THR A 85 16.38 -0.72 27.55
C THR A 85 16.98 -0.02 26.33
N PHE A 86 18.11 -0.52 25.80
CA PHE A 86 18.51 -0.20 24.43
C PHE A 86 17.81 -1.15 23.46
N THR A 87 17.28 -0.63 22.36
CA THR A 87 16.81 -1.47 21.24
C THR A 87 17.97 -2.32 20.67
N PRO A 88 17.69 -3.45 19.98
CA PRO A 88 18.74 -4.29 19.39
C PRO A 88 19.68 -3.50 18.48
N ASP A 89 19.17 -2.59 17.65
CA ASP A 89 19.98 -1.83 16.69
C ASP A 89 20.76 -0.68 17.35
N ALA A 90 20.27 -0.14 18.46
CA ALA A 90 21.08 0.71 19.33
C ALA A 90 22.23 -0.07 19.98
N LYS A 91 22.00 -1.31 20.43
CA LYS A 91 23.09 -2.17 20.97
C LYS A 91 24.14 -2.47 19.89
N LYS A 92 23.74 -2.80 18.65
CA LYS A 92 24.64 -2.97 17.50
C LYS A 92 25.47 -1.69 17.29
N THR A 93 24.81 -0.56 17.04
CA THR A 93 25.46 0.73 16.74
C THR A 93 26.39 1.22 17.86
N VAL A 94 26.03 1.01 19.13
CA VAL A 94 26.90 1.32 20.29
C VAL A 94 28.12 0.40 20.33
N THR A 95 27.97 -0.87 19.91
CA THR A 95 29.07 -1.85 19.84
C THR A 95 30.00 -1.56 18.66
N ASP A 96 29.46 -1.19 17.49
CA ASP A 96 30.24 -0.76 16.33
C ASP A 96 31.06 0.50 16.62
N ILE A 97 30.43 1.55 17.16
CA ILE A 97 31.15 2.79 17.51
C ILE A 97 32.18 2.57 18.62
N ARG A 98 31.97 1.58 19.51
CA ARG A 98 33.00 1.12 20.46
C ARG A 98 34.16 0.45 19.74
N ARG A 99 33.89 -0.54 18.88
CA ARG A 99 34.90 -1.25 18.07
C ARG A 99 35.75 -0.26 17.24
N GLU A 100 35.09 0.67 16.54
CA GLU A 100 35.73 1.76 15.79
C GLU A 100 36.56 2.73 16.65
N SER A 101 36.16 2.99 17.90
CA SER A 101 36.81 4.00 18.75
C SER A 101 37.85 3.45 19.73
N LEU A 102 37.94 2.13 19.91
CA LEU A 102 38.72 1.48 20.98
C LEU A 102 39.65 0.38 20.47
N GLY A 103 39.36 -0.23 19.31
CA GLY A 103 39.96 -1.50 18.92
C GLY A 103 39.54 -2.67 19.83
N PRO A 104 39.94 -3.91 19.49
CA PRO A 104 39.65 -5.08 20.33
C PRO A 104 40.28 -4.96 21.72
N GLY A 105 39.52 -5.36 22.75
CA GLY A 105 40.03 -5.57 24.11
C GLY A 105 40.29 -4.33 24.99
N THR A 106 40.23 -3.09 24.48
CA THR A 106 40.53 -1.92 25.34
C THR A 106 39.31 -1.41 26.12
N ASN A 107 39.46 -1.27 27.44
CA ASN A 107 38.43 -0.67 28.29
C ASN A 107 38.37 0.86 28.05
N PRO A 108 37.20 1.44 27.76
CA PRO A 108 37.12 2.85 27.41
C PRO A 108 37.41 3.75 28.61
N SER A 109 38.38 4.65 28.46
CA SER A 109 38.55 5.79 29.36
C SER A 109 37.26 6.63 29.42
N PRO A 110 36.85 7.20 30.56
CA PRO A 110 35.64 8.03 30.66
C PRO A 110 35.62 9.25 29.72
N ALA A 111 36.77 9.69 29.22
CA ALA A 111 36.87 10.71 28.18
C ALA A 111 36.52 10.18 26.77
N MET A 112 36.81 8.91 26.49
CA MET A 112 36.47 8.22 25.25
C MET A 112 35.00 7.79 25.23
N GLU A 113 34.43 7.39 26.36
CA GLU A 113 32.99 7.10 26.46
C GLU A 113 32.13 8.30 26.07
N HIS A 114 32.54 9.52 26.45
CA HIS A 114 31.89 10.74 25.99
C HIS A 114 31.96 10.93 24.46
N LYS A 115 33.07 10.57 23.81
CA LYS A 115 33.18 10.57 22.33
C LYS A 115 32.18 9.56 21.74
N ILE A 116 32.17 8.33 22.27
CA ILE A 116 31.26 7.26 21.84
C ILE A 116 29.79 7.71 21.95
N TRP A 117 29.34 8.25 23.09
CA TRP A 117 27.95 8.70 23.24
C TRP A 117 27.59 9.89 22.35
N LYS A 118 28.54 10.78 22.08
CA LYS A 118 28.36 11.88 21.14
C LYS A 118 28.19 11.37 19.71
N ASP A 119 29.03 10.43 19.28
CA ASP A 119 29.01 9.93 17.90
C ASP A 119 27.87 8.91 17.67
N VAL A 120 27.44 8.16 18.71
CA VAL A 120 26.14 7.45 18.75
C VAL A 120 24.99 8.46 18.54
N THR A 121 24.98 9.56 19.30
CA THR A 121 23.97 10.61 19.15
C THR A 121 23.96 11.21 17.74
N ARG A 122 25.12 11.32 17.06
CA ARG A 122 25.18 11.75 15.65
C ARG A 122 24.54 10.73 14.71
N ARG A 123 24.91 9.45 14.78
CA ARG A 123 24.41 8.43 13.83
C ARG A 123 22.88 8.34 13.84
N PHE A 124 22.27 8.39 15.02
CA PHE A 124 20.80 8.39 15.14
C PHE A 124 20.14 9.78 14.98
N SER A 125 20.90 10.88 14.94
CA SER A 125 20.34 12.22 14.62
C SER A 125 20.16 12.41 13.12
N THR A 126 19.43 11.50 12.47
CA THR A 126 18.96 11.64 11.08
C THR A 126 18.04 12.85 10.90
N ILE A 127 17.44 13.34 12.00
CA ILE A 127 16.67 14.58 12.08
C ILE A 127 17.58 15.81 11.85
N GLY A 128 17.80 16.15 10.58
CA GLY A 128 18.13 17.51 10.18
C GLY A 128 19.61 17.88 10.12
N VAL A 129 20.47 17.03 9.54
CA VAL A 129 21.57 17.58 8.74
C VAL A 129 20.93 18.40 7.62
N LYS A 130 20.98 19.73 7.75
CA LYS A 130 20.34 20.63 6.78
C LYS A 130 21.04 20.50 5.43
N ARG A 131 20.41 19.79 4.49
CA ARG A 131 20.61 20.07 3.05
C ARG A 131 20.43 21.58 2.86
N PRO A 132 21.37 22.30 2.22
CA PRO A 132 21.18 23.70 1.89
C PRO A 132 20.04 23.79 0.87
N ARG A 133 18.84 24.15 1.33
CA ARG A 133 17.67 24.25 0.46
C ARG A 133 17.86 25.48 -0.43
N SER A 134 18.11 25.24 -1.72
CA SER A 134 18.01 26.25 -2.76
C SER A 134 16.69 27.01 -2.61
N SER A 135 16.75 28.34 -2.70
CA SER A 135 15.58 29.21 -2.56
C SER A 135 14.82 29.28 -3.87
N GLY A 136 13.83 28.39 -4.04
CA GLY A 136 12.80 28.56 -5.06
C GLY A 136 12.09 29.90 -4.87
N ILE A 137 12.05 30.71 -5.92
CA ILE A 137 11.45 32.04 -5.90
C ILE A 137 9.93 31.91 -6.09
N GLY A 138 9.17 32.46 -5.15
CA GLY A 138 7.73 32.67 -5.27
C GLY A 138 7.37 34.07 -4.79
N ALA A 139 6.94 34.94 -5.72
CA ALA A 139 6.40 36.26 -5.39
C ALA A 139 4.88 36.14 -5.15
N GLY A 140 4.35 36.85 -4.15
CA GLY A 140 2.97 36.62 -3.70
C GLY A 140 2.46 37.52 -2.57
N ASP A 141 2.60 38.83 -2.76
CA ASP A 141 1.71 39.88 -2.23
C ASP A 141 1.64 40.21 -0.70
N GLU A 142 0.87 41.25 -0.38
CA GLU A 142 1.03 42.21 0.74
C GLU A 142 0.46 41.87 2.16
N ASN A 143 0.80 42.78 3.09
CA ASN A 143 0.05 43.24 4.28
C ASN A 143 0.14 42.45 5.61
N GLY A 144 0.64 43.10 6.68
CA GLY A 144 0.57 42.56 8.05
C GLY A 144 1.57 43.10 9.11
N ALA A 145 1.43 44.36 9.54
CA ALA A 145 1.86 44.94 10.83
C ALA A 145 3.26 44.64 11.47
N ARG A 146 3.99 45.75 11.77
CA ARG A 146 5.24 45.87 12.58
C ARG A 146 4.96 45.76 14.12
N PRO A 147 5.94 46.01 15.04
CA PRO A 147 7.28 45.42 15.27
C PRO A 147 7.64 45.16 16.78
N ARG A 148 8.79 44.52 17.11
CA ARG A 148 9.88 45.12 17.96
C ARG A 148 11.10 44.23 18.35
N LYS A 149 12.28 44.73 17.96
CA LYS A 149 13.54 44.92 18.74
C LYS A 149 14.45 43.73 19.17
N ARG A 150 15.74 43.92 18.78
CA ARG A 150 17.02 43.47 19.39
C ARG A 150 17.39 41.98 19.17
N GLN A 151 18.66 41.62 19.00
CA GLN A 151 19.93 42.38 19.15
C GLN A 151 21.01 41.89 18.16
N ALA A 152 21.73 42.79 17.50
CA ALA A 152 22.74 42.45 16.49
C ALA A 152 24.16 42.27 17.09
N ARG A 153 24.97 41.37 16.51
CA ARG A 153 26.43 41.33 16.72
C ARG A 153 27.19 40.91 15.45
N LYS A 154 27.90 41.88 14.87
CA LYS A 154 29.13 41.76 14.07
C LYS A 154 29.13 40.72 12.94
N SER A 155 28.77 41.17 11.75
CA SER A 155 29.25 40.59 10.49
C SER A 155 30.78 40.74 10.39
N LEU A 156 31.43 39.72 9.84
CA LEU A 156 32.65 39.90 9.04
C LEU A 156 32.19 40.08 7.60
N SER A 157 32.64 41.15 6.96
CA SER A 157 32.32 41.54 5.58
C SER A 157 33.65 41.89 4.92
N GLY A 158 33.92 41.33 3.75
CA GLY A 158 35.25 41.43 3.13
C GLY A 158 35.36 41.00 1.67
N PHE A 159 34.35 40.30 1.13
CA PHE A 159 34.21 40.06 -0.31
C PHE A 159 32.94 40.75 -0.82
N THR A 160 33.05 41.36 -1.99
CA THR A 160 31.91 41.95 -2.71
C THR A 160 31.05 40.85 -3.34
N LYS A 161 29.81 41.19 -3.68
CA LYS A 161 28.88 40.23 -4.31
C LYS A 161 29.43 39.66 -5.62
N ALA A 162 30.16 40.46 -6.40
CA ALA A 162 30.78 40.02 -7.65
C ALA A 162 31.95 39.04 -7.42
N GLU A 163 32.77 39.25 -6.38
CA GLU A 163 33.82 38.30 -6.00
C GLU A 163 33.24 36.98 -5.52
N LEU A 164 32.17 37.01 -4.70
CA LEU A 164 31.48 35.79 -4.26
C LEU A 164 30.77 35.06 -5.41
N GLU A 165 30.27 35.77 -6.43
CA GLU A 165 29.67 35.16 -7.62
C GLU A 165 30.72 34.61 -8.60
N ALA A 166 31.94 35.17 -8.61
CA ALA A 166 33.09 34.62 -9.32
C ALA A 166 33.66 33.39 -8.59
N GLU A 167 33.92 33.48 -7.29
CA GLU A 167 34.42 32.39 -6.45
C GLU A 167 33.44 31.20 -6.41
N LEU A 168 32.12 31.45 -6.44
CA LEU A 168 31.11 30.40 -6.59
C LEU A 168 31.20 29.70 -7.96
N LYS A 169 31.40 30.44 -9.04
CA LYS A 169 31.59 29.84 -10.38
C LYS A 169 32.90 29.06 -10.47
N GLU A 170 33.99 29.60 -9.91
CA GLU A 170 35.30 28.96 -9.87
C GLU A 170 35.27 27.69 -8.99
N ALA A 171 34.47 27.67 -7.92
CA ALA A 171 34.25 26.50 -7.08
C ALA A 171 33.36 25.43 -7.74
N LEU A 172 32.35 25.84 -8.53
CA LEU A 172 31.53 24.91 -9.32
C LEU A 172 32.35 24.31 -10.47
N GLN A 173 33.08 25.14 -11.23
CA GLN A 173 33.92 24.67 -12.32
C GLN A 173 35.02 23.71 -11.82
N ARG A 174 35.64 23.96 -10.66
CA ARG A 174 36.56 23.00 -10.03
C ARG A 174 35.91 21.70 -9.57
N LEU A 175 34.59 21.68 -9.36
CA LEU A 175 33.86 20.49 -8.96
C LEU A 175 33.50 19.65 -10.19
N ASP A 176 33.04 20.30 -11.26
CA ASP A 176 32.83 19.67 -12.58
C ASP A 176 34.17 19.09 -13.12
N GLU A 177 35.26 19.87 -13.09
CA GLU A 177 36.61 19.42 -13.48
C GLU A 177 37.09 18.24 -12.60
N ALA A 178 36.80 18.26 -11.29
CA ALA A 178 37.21 17.16 -10.39
C ALA A 178 36.40 15.88 -10.60
N GLU A 179 35.10 15.98 -10.92
CA GLU A 179 34.29 14.81 -11.27
C GLU A 179 34.72 14.23 -12.64
N GLU A 180 35.09 15.08 -13.61
CA GLU A 180 35.57 14.63 -14.93
C GLU A 180 36.91 13.87 -14.83
N TYR A 181 37.90 14.37 -14.07
CA TYR A 181 39.15 13.63 -13.85
C TYR A 181 38.94 12.34 -13.03
N GLN A 182 38.02 12.33 -12.06
CA GLN A 182 37.79 11.16 -11.20
C GLN A 182 36.94 10.07 -11.88
N ALA A 183 36.17 10.41 -12.93
CA ALA A 183 35.43 9.44 -13.73
C ALA A 183 36.34 8.63 -14.68
N VAL A 184 37.42 9.23 -15.21
CA VAL A 184 38.33 8.58 -16.16
C VAL A 184 39.21 7.54 -15.48
N ASP A 185 39.91 7.90 -14.39
CA ASP A 185 40.78 6.96 -13.65
C ASP A 185 40.03 5.67 -13.23
N VAL A 186 38.79 5.82 -12.75
CA VAL A 186 37.95 4.68 -12.30
C VAL A 186 37.49 3.81 -13.48
N GLN A 187 37.31 4.40 -14.66
CA GLN A 187 36.95 3.65 -15.87
C GLN A 187 38.15 2.86 -16.41
N ASP A 188 39.34 3.46 -16.44
CA ASP A 188 40.59 2.81 -16.84
C ASP A 188 41.00 1.70 -15.84
N GLU A 189 40.79 1.89 -14.53
CA GLU A 189 40.95 0.82 -13.53
C GLU A 189 39.93 -0.32 -13.73
N LEU A 190 38.66 -0.01 -14.06
CA LEU A 190 37.62 -1.02 -14.31
C LEU A 190 37.91 -1.84 -15.56
N ASP A 191 38.36 -1.22 -16.65
CA ASP A 191 38.69 -1.92 -17.89
C ASP A 191 40.03 -2.67 -17.76
N GLY A 192 41.00 -2.15 -16.98
CA GLY A 192 42.18 -2.90 -16.56
C GLY A 192 41.86 -4.16 -15.75
N LEU A 193 40.93 -4.06 -14.79
CA LEU A 193 40.45 -5.21 -14.00
C LEU A 193 39.67 -6.23 -14.85
N ARG A 194 38.91 -5.79 -15.85
CA ARG A 194 38.23 -6.68 -16.82
C ARG A 194 39.24 -7.44 -17.69
N ASP A 195 40.32 -6.79 -18.12
CA ASP A 195 41.37 -7.41 -18.92
C ASP A 195 42.27 -8.34 -18.09
N GLU A 196 42.51 -8.08 -16.79
CA GLU A 196 43.13 -9.08 -15.92
C GLU A 196 42.19 -10.25 -15.63
N LEU A 197 40.89 -10.02 -15.42
CA LEU A 197 39.92 -11.11 -15.26
C LEU A 197 39.93 -12.04 -16.48
N ARG A 198 39.86 -11.48 -17.69
CA ARG A 198 39.91 -12.25 -18.94
C ARG A 198 41.21 -13.06 -19.07
N LYS A 199 42.35 -12.50 -18.68
CA LYS A 199 43.64 -13.24 -18.65
C LYS A 199 43.63 -14.41 -17.66
N ARG A 200 42.97 -14.28 -16.49
CA ARG A 200 42.82 -15.41 -15.55
C ARG A 200 41.86 -16.46 -16.08
N GLU A 201 40.82 -16.07 -16.81
CA GLU A 201 39.91 -17.02 -17.48
C GLU A 201 40.64 -17.77 -18.61
N GLU A 202 41.46 -17.08 -19.41
CA GLU A 202 42.35 -17.67 -20.42
C GLU A 202 43.43 -18.60 -19.80
N GLU A 203 44.00 -18.23 -18.65
CA GLU A 203 44.95 -19.07 -17.89
C GLU A 203 44.28 -20.34 -17.32
N VAL A 204 43.06 -20.22 -16.78
CA VAL A 204 42.27 -21.35 -16.30
C VAL A 204 41.85 -22.29 -17.43
N GLU A 205 41.51 -21.76 -18.62
CA GLU A 205 41.17 -22.60 -19.77
C GLU A 205 42.43 -23.28 -20.36
N GLN A 206 43.57 -22.61 -20.42
CA GLN A 206 44.86 -23.24 -20.77
C GLN A 206 45.23 -24.36 -19.79
N LEU A 207 44.99 -24.20 -18.49
CA LEU A 207 45.21 -25.26 -17.49
C LEU A 207 44.21 -26.42 -17.65
N ARG A 208 42.96 -26.16 -18.07
CA ARG A 208 41.99 -27.21 -18.43
C ARG A 208 42.43 -27.97 -19.68
N GLU A 209 42.85 -27.27 -20.73
CA GLU A 209 43.41 -27.86 -21.95
C GLU A 209 44.68 -28.67 -21.65
N GLU A 210 45.58 -28.20 -20.77
CA GLU A 210 46.77 -28.97 -20.40
C GLU A 210 46.40 -30.21 -19.57
N VAL A 211 45.42 -30.13 -18.67
CA VAL A 211 44.93 -31.30 -17.92
C VAL A 211 44.26 -32.33 -18.84
N THR A 212 43.43 -31.93 -19.81
CA THR A 212 42.89 -32.87 -20.80
C THR A 212 44.00 -33.41 -21.72
N ARG A 213 44.93 -32.57 -22.18
CA ARG A 213 46.06 -33.01 -23.00
C ARG A 213 47.01 -33.96 -22.26
N LEU A 214 47.19 -33.81 -20.94
CA LEU A 214 47.95 -34.76 -20.11
C LEU A 214 47.19 -36.08 -19.87
N LYS A 215 45.86 -36.03 -19.79
CA LYS A 215 44.99 -37.20 -19.70
C LYS A 215 44.99 -38.02 -21.00
N ASP A 216 44.97 -37.32 -22.15
CA ASP A 216 44.89 -37.94 -23.47
C ASP A 216 46.28 -38.35 -24.00
N ASN A 217 47.36 -37.62 -23.65
CA ASN A 217 48.75 -38.04 -23.86
C ASN A 217 49.23 -39.11 -22.85
N HIS A 218 48.33 -39.97 -22.37
CA HIS A 218 48.69 -41.20 -21.67
C HIS A 218 48.34 -42.46 -22.51
N PRO A 219 49.00 -42.66 -23.69
CA PRO A 219 48.66 -43.72 -24.62
C PRO A 219 49.12 -45.10 -24.13
N ASN A 220 48.31 -45.71 -23.26
CA ASN A 220 48.05 -47.16 -23.22
C ASN A 220 49.30 -48.08 -23.27
N VAL A 221 50.38 -47.70 -22.57
CA VAL A 221 51.63 -48.47 -22.56
C VAL A 221 51.40 -49.79 -21.80
N HIS A 222 51.69 -50.90 -22.46
CA HIS A 222 51.50 -52.23 -21.89
C HIS A 222 52.20 -52.40 -20.55
N ARG A 223 51.47 -52.99 -19.58
CA ARG A 223 51.97 -53.40 -18.28
C ARG A 223 52.88 -54.64 -18.44
N VAL A 224 54.09 -54.44 -18.95
CA VAL A 224 55.06 -55.51 -19.19
C VAL A 224 55.41 -56.23 -17.88
N THR A 225 55.17 -57.53 -17.86
CA THR A 225 55.61 -58.44 -16.79
C THR A 225 57.12 -58.60 -16.84
N ILE A 226 57.83 -57.98 -15.89
CA ILE A 226 59.23 -58.32 -15.59
C ILE A 226 59.29 -58.90 -14.19
N GLY A 227 59.57 -60.20 -14.12
CA GLY A 227 60.02 -60.84 -12.90
C GLY A 227 61.01 -61.92 -13.22
N THR A 228 62.26 -61.79 -12.74
CA THR A 228 63.07 -62.88 -12.17
C THR A 228 64.38 -62.35 -11.58
N THR A 229 64.61 -62.68 -10.30
CA THR A 229 65.89 -63.03 -9.67
C THR A 229 67.19 -62.24 -9.99
N THR A 230 67.77 -61.64 -8.95
CA THR A 230 69.22 -61.77 -8.68
C THR A 230 69.50 -61.64 -7.18
N ARG A 231 70.56 -62.31 -6.68
CA ARG A 231 70.96 -62.30 -5.26
C ARG A 231 71.99 -61.19 -4.98
N LEU A 232 71.82 -60.45 -3.88
CA LEU A 232 72.90 -59.77 -3.13
C LEU A 232 72.56 -59.99 -1.64
N HIS A 233 73.13 -60.95 -0.93
CA HIS A 233 74.53 -61.11 -0.47
C HIS A 233 74.98 -60.05 0.55
N THR A 234 75.31 -60.52 1.75
CA THR A 234 75.86 -59.74 2.88
C THR A 234 77.29 -59.27 2.62
N PRO A 235 77.69 -58.09 3.12
CA PRO A 235 79.10 -57.70 3.22
C PRO A 235 79.78 -58.44 4.39
N PRO A 236 81.01 -58.97 4.21
CA PRO A 236 81.71 -59.74 5.26
C PRO A 236 82.62 -58.88 6.16
N LEU A 237 82.98 -59.44 7.32
CA LEU A 237 84.11 -58.98 8.14
C LEU A 237 85.44 -59.37 7.49
N THR A 238 86.42 -58.47 7.47
CA THR A 238 87.84 -58.82 7.24
C THR A 238 88.76 -57.97 8.13
N ASN A 239 89.91 -58.53 8.54
CA ASN A 239 90.59 -58.15 9.79
C ASN A 239 91.83 -57.25 9.64
N ALA A 240 92.00 -56.35 10.63
CA ALA A 240 93.23 -56.08 11.41
C ALA A 240 94.49 -55.46 10.77
N SER A 241 95.36 -55.00 11.68
CA SER A 241 96.57 -54.14 11.53
C SER A 241 96.29 -52.68 11.10
N GLU A 242 96.95 -51.66 11.67
CA GLU A 242 98.18 -51.66 12.49
C GLU A 242 98.21 -50.52 13.55
N LEU A 243 99.06 -50.67 14.59
CA LEU A 243 99.55 -49.65 15.55
C LEU A 243 98.59 -48.97 16.58
N SER A 244 98.50 -49.60 17.76
CA SER A 244 98.81 -49.13 19.15
C SER A 244 99.05 -47.62 19.49
N PRO A 245 98.94 -47.16 20.79
CA PRO A 245 98.75 -47.94 22.04
C PRO A 245 97.71 -47.42 23.10
N THR A 246 97.40 -48.34 24.02
CA THR A 246 96.91 -48.24 25.43
C THR A 246 97.64 -47.23 26.34
N PRO A 247 97.10 -46.75 27.52
CA PRO A 247 96.53 -47.54 28.65
C PRO A 247 95.25 -46.99 29.36
N SER A 248 94.31 -47.83 29.83
CA SER A 248 94.16 -48.49 31.18
C SER A 248 93.66 -47.53 32.31
N THR A 249 92.95 -47.94 33.39
CA THR A 249 92.86 -49.25 34.10
C THR A 249 91.61 -49.34 35.02
N SER A 250 91.17 -50.57 35.39
CA SER A 250 90.31 -50.96 36.56
C SER A 250 88.83 -50.47 36.58
N ARG A 251 87.78 -51.20 37.02
CA ARG A 251 87.48 -52.00 38.26
C ARG A 251 87.58 -51.15 39.55
N THR A 252 86.65 -51.22 40.52
CA THR A 252 85.93 -52.41 41.06
C THR A 252 84.57 -52.08 41.72
N VAL A 253 83.80 -53.14 42.04
CA VAL A 253 82.49 -53.25 42.71
C VAL A 253 82.32 -52.49 44.04
N THR A 254 81.13 -51.90 44.27
CA THR A 254 80.29 -51.81 45.52
C THR A 254 79.24 -50.68 45.34
N ALA A 255 78.10 -50.59 46.02
CA ALA A 255 77.22 -51.56 46.68
C ALA A 255 75.76 -51.01 46.68
N ALA A 256 74.79 -51.80 47.15
CA ALA A 256 73.34 -51.55 47.03
C ALA A 256 72.83 -50.22 47.64
N HIS A 257 71.69 -49.70 47.13
CA HIS A 257 70.52 -49.39 47.97
C HIS A 257 69.17 -49.37 47.20
N GLN A 258 68.22 -50.16 47.72
CA GLN A 258 66.75 -50.08 47.63
C GLN A 258 66.00 -49.80 46.30
N GLN A 259 65.15 -50.78 45.94
CA GLN A 259 64.04 -50.65 44.99
C GLN A 259 62.83 -49.95 45.65
N VAL A 260 62.03 -49.21 44.85
CA VAL A 260 60.59 -49.01 45.08
C VAL A 260 59.85 -49.06 43.73
N PRO A 261 58.94 -50.02 43.48
CA PRO A 261 58.27 -50.17 42.18
C PRO A 261 56.83 -49.63 42.14
N ALA A 262 56.61 -48.52 41.44
CA ALA A 262 55.29 -48.06 40.99
C ALA A 262 55.22 -48.21 39.45
N HIS A 263 54.69 -49.31 38.94
CA HIS A 263 53.25 -49.63 38.73
C HIS A 263 52.68 -49.06 37.41
N GLY A 264 52.27 -49.96 36.49
CA GLY A 264 51.05 -49.74 35.71
C GLY A 264 51.11 -49.25 34.26
N MET A 265 52.14 -49.55 33.46
CA MET A 265 52.09 -49.37 32.00
C MET A 265 52.41 -50.65 31.22
N THR A 266 51.36 -51.32 30.72
CA THR A 266 51.44 -52.41 29.75
C THR A 266 51.56 -51.82 28.34
N ARG A 267 52.64 -52.16 27.64
CA ARG A 267 52.88 -51.72 26.25
C ARG A 267 52.37 -52.79 25.29
N THR A 268 51.56 -52.41 24.32
CA THR A 268 51.06 -53.33 23.27
C THR A 268 52.17 -53.66 22.27
N LEU A 269 52.06 -54.80 21.57
CA LEU A 269 53.03 -55.22 20.54
C LEU A 269 53.04 -54.29 19.30
N SER A 270 52.00 -53.49 19.10
CA SER A 270 51.94 -52.40 18.10
C SER A 270 52.61 -51.10 18.57
N GLY A 271 53.13 -51.05 19.80
CA GLY A 271 53.90 -49.93 20.35
C GLY A 271 53.08 -48.87 21.09
N SER A 272 51.75 -48.89 20.98
CA SER A 272 50.85 -47.95 21.66
C SER A 272 50.79 -48.16 23.18
N LEU A 273 50.74 -47.05 23.91
CA LEU A 273 50.53 -46.99 25.36
C LEU A 273 49.07 -46.64 25.65
N ILE A 274 48.36 -47.52 26.37
CA ILE A 274 46.96 -47.32 26.77
C ILE A 274 46.93 -46.99 28.26
N SER A 275 46.22 -45.92 28.64
CA SER A 275 46.06 -45.50 30.04
C SER A 275 44.89 -46.24 30.68
N ASN A 276 45.10 -46.79 31.89
CA ASN A 276 44.16 -47.69 32.59
C ASN A 276 42.96 -46.98 33.26
N LEU A 277 42.42 -45.92 32.66
CA LEU A 277 41.52 -44.96 33.32
C LEU A 277 40.05 -44.91 32.83
N THR A 278 39.62 -45.82 31.94
CA THR A 278 38.22 -45.93 31.49
C THR A 278 37.61 -47.30 31.82
N LYS A 279 37.27 -47.52 33.10
CA LYS A 279 36.43 -48.66 33.52
C LYS A 279 34.95 -48.39 33.23
N GLN A 280 34.56 -48.50 31.96
CA GLN A 280 33.17 -48.72 31.57
C GLN A 280 33.08 -50.09 30.87
N PRO A 281 32.12 -50.96 31.23
CA PRO A 281 31.92 -52.22 30.53
C PRO A 281 31.29 -51.93 29.15
N THR A 282 31.88 -52.50 28.10
CA THR A 282 31.28 -52.50 26.76
C THR A 282 30.07 -53.45 26.79
N PRO A 283 28.86 -53.01 26.41
CA PRO A 283 27.71 -53.92 26.29
C PRO A 283 27.86 -54.81 25.05
N GLU A 284 27.29 -56.01 25.12
CA GLU A 284 27.30 -56.99 24.03
C GLU A 284 26.36 -56.58 22.88
N PRO A 285 26.64 -57.00 21.64
CA PRO A 285 25.69 -56.85 20.53
C PRO A 285 24.50 -57.80 20.72
N SER A 286 23.32 -57.24 21.00
CA SER A 286 22.08 -58.03 21.08
C SER A 286 21.50 -58.31 19.69
N GLU A 287 21.11 -59.56 19.45
CA GLU A 287 20.37 -59.99 18.27
C GLU A 287 18.86 -59.66 18.38
N SER A 288 18.20 -59.63 17.21
CA SER A 288 16.79 -60.00 16.97
C SER A 288 15.65 -59.31 17.75
N GLY A 289 14.84 -58.54 17.01
CA GLY A 289 13.52 -58.02 17.41
C GLY A 289 13.13 -56.84 16.50
N SER A 290 12.21 -56.90 15.53
CA SER A 290 10.97 -57.68 15.36
C SER A 290 9.74 -57.16 16.14
N HIS A 291 9.58 -55.84 16.14
CA HIS A 291 8.25 -55.20 16.06
C HIS A 291 8.31 -54.21 14.87
N ASP A 292 7.43 -54.23 13.87
CA ASP A 292 5.96 -54.41 13.87
C ASP A 292 5.26 -53.18 14.48
N ALA A 293 4.99 -52.22 13.58
CA ALA A 293 4.36 -50.93 13.86
C ALA A 293 3.73 -50.39 12.56
N GLU A 294 2.56 -50.93 12.25
CA GLU A 294 1.42 -50.28 11.58
C GLU A 294 1.72 -48.97 10.81
N ILE A 295 1.74 -49.05 9.48
CA ILE A 295 1.44 -47.92 8.59
C ILE A 295 0.15 -48.28 7.86
N GLU A 296 -0.95 -47.66 8.27
CA GLU A 296 -2.28 -47.85 7.68
C GLU A 296 -2.41 -47.13 6.33
N ASP A 297 -3.28 -47.69 5.47
CA ASP A 297 -4.04 -47.06 4.39
C ASP A 297 -3.40 -45.93 3.55
N ILE A 298 -2.85 -46.32 2.39
CA ILE A 298 -3.27 -45.70 1.12
C ILE A 298 -3.73 -46.82 0.17
N PHE A 299 -4.97 -46.73 -0.31
CA PHE A 299 -5.70 -47.81 -0.97
C PHE A 299 -5.94 -47.48 -2.46
N PHE A 300 -5.43 -48.33 -3.36
CA PHE A 300 -5.79 -48.41 -4.80
C PHE A 300 -5.37 -47.19 -5.66
N ASP A 301 -5.26 -47.27 -7.00
CA ASP A 301 -5.76 -48.29 -7.94
C ASP A 301 -4.79 -48.54 -9.14
N ASP A 302 -5.29 -49.28 -10.13
CA ASP A 302 -4.87 -49.40 -11.54
C ASP A 302 -3.90 -50.53 -11.96
N ALA A 303 -4.55 -51.64 -12.35
CA ALA A 303 -4.33 -52.43 -13.57
C ALA A 303 -3.00 -53.17 -13.87
N HIS A 304 -3.17 -54.48 -14.17
CA HIS A 304 -2.59 -55.28 -15.27
C HIS A 304 -1.20 -54.90 -15.83
N GLU A 305 -0.20 -55.79 -15.91
CA GLU A 305 -0.28 -57.08 -16.62
C GLU A 305 0.65 -58.20 -16.09
N ARG A 306 0.19 -59.45 -16.27
CA ARG A 306 1.01 -60.67 -16.37
C ARG A 306 1.33 -60.89 -17.87
N PRO A 307 2.39 -61.61 -18.31
CA PRO A 307 2.56 -63.02 -17.91
C PRO A 307 3.99 -63.67 -18.01
N LEU A 308 4.03 -65.00 -17.80
CA LEU A 308 5.01 -66.01 -18.25
C LEU A 308 6.41 -66.16 -17.57
N SER A 309 6.52 -67.25 -16.80
CA SER A 309 7.68 -68.19 -16.77
C SER A 309 7.77 -68.98 -18.12
N PRO A 310 8.78 -69.86 -18.43
CA PRO A 310 9.69 -70.59 -17.53
C PRO A 310 11.15 -70.89 -18.00
N HIS A 311 12.02 -71.44 -17.12
CA HIS A 311 12.64 -72.79 -17.26
C HIS A 311 13.66 -73.20 -16.16
N HIS A 312 13.76 -74.52 -15.93
CA HIS A 312 14.81 -75.30 -15.22
C HIS A 312 16.03 -75.59 -16.15
N PRO A 313 17.25 -76.00 -15.70
CA PRO A 313 17.60 -77.18 -14.83
C PRO A 313 18.43 -76.82 -13.56
N LEU A 314 18.54 -77.61 -12.47
CA LEU A 314 18.98 -79.01 -12.19
C LEU A 314 20.51 -79.23 -12.12
N GLY A 315 20.95 -79.99 -11.10
CA GLY A 315 22.36 -80.19 -10.65
C GLY A 315 22.59 -79.54 -9.28
N ASP A 316 22.43 -80.16 -8.11
CA ASP A 316 22.47 -81.58 -7.67
C ASP A 316 23.89 -82.10 -7.32
N ASP A 317 23.96 -83.08 -6.41
CA ASP A 317 25.11 -83.53 -5.59
C ASP A 317 25.67 -82.54 -4.53
N HIS A 318 26.18 -82.98 -3.37
CA HIS A 318 25.61 -83.91 -2.37
C HIS A 318 26.42 -83.80 -1.06
N ASP A 319 25.78 -83.43 0.05
CA ASP A 319 26.42 -83.38 1.38
C ASP A 319 25.69 -84.34 2.34
N ILE A 320 26.39 -85.33 2.90
CA ILE A 320 25.84 -86.28 3.89
C ILE A 320 26.91 -86.59 4.94
N ALA A 321 26.69 -86.08 6.15
CA ALA A 321 27.42 -86.50 7.35
C ALA A 321 26.79 -87.76 7.97
N PHE A 322 27.61 -88.65 8.53
CA PHE A 322 27.17 -89.66 9.51
C PHE A 322 28.29 -90.00 10.52
N ASP A 323 27.89 -90.60 11.64
CA ASP A 323 28.62 -90.66 12.92
C ASP A 323 28.78 -92.11 13.44
N TYR A 324 29.64 -92.28 14.45
CA TYR A 324 29.91 -93.48 15.28
C TYR A 324 30.67 -94.67 14.67
N GLY A 325 31.57 -95.27 15.47
CA GLY A 325 32.07 -96.65 15.22
C GLY A 325 33.42 -97.04 15.86
N LEU A 326 33.41 -97.46 17.12
CA LEU A 326 34.55 -98.05 17.87
C LEU A 326 35.18 -99.31 17.20
N GLU A 327 36.49 -99.53 17.35
CA GLU A 327 37.09 -100.69 18.09
C GLU A 327 38.65 -100.77 18.01
N THR A 328 39.27 -101.68 18.79
CA THR A 328 40.73 -101.95 18.96
C THR A 328 40.91 -103.45 19.36
N PRO A 329 42.08 -104.04 19.75
CA PRO A 329 43.53 -103.78 19.55
C PRO A 329 44.34 -105.07 19.11
N GLN A 330 45.70 -105.05 19.17
CA GLN A 330 46.63 -106.11 19.69
C GLN A 330 47.90 -106.54 18.87
N ASP A 331 49.06 -106.38 19.52
CA ASP A 331 50.20 -107.32 19.77
C ASP A 331 51.19 -107.92 18.72
N SER A 332 52.45 -107.42 18.81
CA SER A 332 53.68 -108.18 19.22
C SER A 332 54.40 -109.15 18.20
N PRO A 333 55.48 -109.92 18.56
CA PRO A 333 56.89 -109.43 18.68
C PRO A 333 58.04 -110.37 18.15
N MET A 334 59.32 -110.05 18.50
CA MET A 334 60.49 -110.94 18.82
C MET A 334 61.56 -111.42 17.79
N ILE A 335 62.81 -111.64 18.31
CA ILE A 335 63.89 -112.62 17.89
C ILE A 335 64.68 -112.34 16.57
N SER A 336 65.99 -112.60 16.37
CA SER A 336 67.23 -112.91 17.16
C SER A 336 68.49 -112.71 16.25
N HIS A 337 69.69 -112.32 16.71
CA HIS A 337 70.82 -113.11 17.27
C HIS A 337 71.43 -114.23 16.38
N LEU A 338 72.75 -114.14 16.11
CA LEU A 338 73.75 -115.10 15.56
C LEU A 338 74.90 -114.23 14.97
N ASP A 339 76.11 -114.07 15.53
CA ASP A 339 77.12 -114.93 16.20
C ASP A 339 78.13 -115.62 15.25
N ASP A 340 79.37 -115.73 15.75
CA ASP A 340 80.59 -116.06 15.03
C ASP A 340 80.67 -117.49 14.45
N PHE A 341 81.55 -117.67 13.46
CA PHE A 341 82.23 -118.95 13.24
C PHE A 341 83.70 -118.75 12.81
N ASP A 342 84.63 -119.12 13.70
CA ASP A 342 86.06 -119.26 13.43
C ASP A 342 86.45 -120.73 13.57
N ALA A 343 86.94 -121.35 12.49
CA ALA A 343 87.30 -122.78 12.46
C ALA A 343 88.26 -123.17 11.31
N ASN A 344 89.55 -122.92 11.52
CA ASN A 344 90.62 -123.95 11.55
C ASN A 344 90.86 -124.95 10.38
N SER A 345 92.16 -125.06 10.04
CA SER A 345 92.92 -126.26 9.63
C SER A 345 92.98 -126.79 8.17
N GLU A 346 94.22 -127.14 7.80
CA GLU A 346 94.67 -128.26 6.94
C GLU A 346 94.11 -128.49 5.52
N ALA A 347 94.76 -127.83 4.54
CA ALA A 347 95.23 -128.51 3.32
C ALA A 347 96.47 -127.79 2.73
N ARG A 348 97.64 -128.45 2.72
CA ARG A 348 98.85 -127.98 2.00
C ARG A 348 98.93 -128.64 0.62
N HIS A 349 99.56 -127.95 -0.34
CA HIS A 349 99.95 -128.42 -1.68
C HIS A 349 98.88 -128.56 -2.78
N GLU A 350 97.73 -127.88 -2.65
CA GLU A 350 96.94 -127.42 -3.81
C GLU A 350 96.74 -125.88 -3.77
N HIS A 351 97.61 -125.20 -3.01
CA HIS A 351 97.36 -123.83 -2.55
C HIS A 351 97.83 -122.76 -3.54
N ASP A 352 98.69 -123.07 -4.52
CA ASP A 352 99.25 -122.06 -5.41
C ASP A 352 98.25 -121.70 -6.53
N ASP A 353 97.74 -122.69 -7.28
CA ASP A 353 96.68 -122.48 -8.27
C ASP A 353 95.38 -121.97 -7.61
N ARG A 354 94.99 -122.54 -6.47
CA ARG A 354 93.85 -121.99 -5.70
C ARG A 354 94.12 -120.61 -5.12
N SER A 355 95.36 -120.23 -4.81
CA SER A 355 95.64 -118.85 -4.40
C SER A 355 95.61 -117.88 -5.58
N ALA A 356 95.99 -118.31 -6.79
CA ALA A 356 95.82 -117.51 -8.00
C ALA A 356 94.32 -117.30 -8.30
N GLU A 357 93.50 -118.35 -8.19
CA GLU A 357 92.04 -118.26 -8.33
C GLU A 357 91.40 -117.43 -7.20
N ILE A 358 91.77 -117.65 -5.93
CA ILE A 358 91.32 -116.85 -4.78
C ILE A 358 91.77 -115.39 -4.91
N VAL A 359 92.96 -115.10 -5.43
CA VAL A 359 93.40 -113.71 -5.69
C VAL A 359 92.62 -113.10 -6.85
N SER A 360 92.32 -113.85 -7.92
CA SER A 360 91.47 -113.38 -9.01
C SER A 360 90.05 -113.09 -8.52
N LEU A 361 89.42 -114.03 -7.82
CA LEU A 361 88.09 -113.89 -7.22
C LEU A 361 88.07 -112.82 -6.13
N LYS A 362 89.15 -112.64 -5.35
CA LYS A 362 89.25 -111.54 -4.37
C LYS A 362 89.37 -110.20 -5.08
N ASN A 363 90.18 -110.08 -6.12
CA ASN A 363 90.29 -108.85 -6.91
C ASN A 363 88.94 -108.52 -7.59
N GLU A 364 88.21 -109.54 -8.06
CA GLU A 364 86.88 -109.37 -8.64
C GLU A 364 85.81 -109.04 -7.58
N VAL A 365 85.83 -109.67 -6.40
CA VAL A 365 84.97 -109.31 -5.26
C VAL A 365 85.31 -107.91 -4.76
N GLU A 366 86.57 -107.46 -4.81
CA GLU A 366 86.98 -106.12 -4.43
C GLU A 366 86.63 -105.07 -5.51
N ALA A 367 86.65 -105.45 -6.79
CA ALA A 367 86.08 -104.68 -7.89
C ALA A 367 84.55 -104.56 -7.76
N GLN A 368 83.83 -105.66 -7.54
CA GLN A 368 82.39 -105.66 -7.28
C GLN A 368 82.04 -104.89 -6.00
N ALA A 369 82.85 -104.99 -4.94
CA ALA A 369 82.65 -104.24 -3.70
C ALA A 369 82.95 -102.74 -3.86
N SER A 370 83.85 -102.34 -4.75
CA SER A 370 84.10 -100.93 -5.08
C SER A 370 83.02 -100.38 -6.02
N GLN A 371 82.55 -101.17 -6.98
CA GLN A 371 81.36 -100.86 -7.80
C GLN A 371 80.10 -100.74 -6.94
N LEU A 372 79.88 -101.63 -5.95
CA LEU A 372 78.78 -101.52 -4.99
C LEU A 372 78.95 -100.33 -4.04
N ARG A 373 80.18 -99.93 -3.68
CA ARG A 373 80.43 -98.67 -2.95
C ARG A 373 80.09 -97.45 -3.81
N GLN A 374 80.47 -97.46 -5.09
CA GLN A 374 80.11 -96.41 -6.06
C GLN A 374 78.59 -96.32 -6.23
N LEU A 375 77.90 -97.42 -6.57
CA LEU A 375 76.44 -97.48 -6.73
C LEU A 375 75.68 -97.08 -5.44
N ARG A 376 76.24 -97.36 -4.25
CA ARG A 376 75.70 -96.87 -2.97
C ARG A 376 75.90 -95.35 -2.83
N GLY A 377 77.05 -94.82 -3.21
CA GLY A 377 77.33 -93.38 -3.25
C GLY A 377 76.41 -92.63 -4.22
N GLU A 378 76.28 -93.14 -5.45
CA GLU A 378 75.35 -92.63 -6.47
C GLU A 378 73.89 -92.70 -5.98
N ARG A 379 73.46 -93.81 -5.37
CA ARG A 379 72.12 -93.90 -4.76
C ARG A 379 71.91 -92.90 -3.63
N ILE A 380 72.91 -92.64 -2.79
CA ILE A 380 72.83 -91.61 -1.73
C ILE A 380 72.75 -90.21 -2.35
N HIS A 381 73.53 -89.95 -3.40
CA HIS A 381 73.50 -88.68 -4.12
C HIS A 381 72.13 -88.43 -4.79
N LEU A 382 71.57 -89.42 -5.48
CA LEU A 382 70.24 -89.36 -6.10
C LEU A 382 69.11 -89.23 -5.07
N LEU A 383 69.26 -89.79 -3.86
CA LEU A 383 68.30 -89.59 -2.77
C LEU A 383 68.38 -88.16 -2.21
N ALA A 384 69.58 -87.60 -2.06
CA ALA A 384 69.77 -86.21 -1.67
C ALA A 384 69.23 -85.23 -2.73
N GLU A 385 69.52 -85.47 -4.01
CA GLU A 385 68.99 -84.70 -5.14
C GLU A 385 67.45 -84.78 -5.20
N ARG A 386 66.86 -85.98 -5.04
CA ARG A 386 65.40 -86.15 -4.95
C ARG A 386 64.79 -85.32 -3.83
N ASP A 387 65.41 -85.28 -2.65
CA ASP A 387 64.86 -84.57 -1.50
C ASP A 387 65.12 -83.05 -1.57
N GLU A 388 66.22 -82.61 -2.18
CA GLU A 388 66.42 -81.21 -2.58
C GLU A 388 65.38 -80.77 -3.62
N LEU A 389 65.12 -81.59 -4.65
CA LEU A 389 64.06 -81.35 -5.63
C LEU A 389 62.67 -81.30 -4.99
N ARG A 390 62.38 -82.14 -3.99
CA ARG A 390 61.12 -82.08 -3.23
C ARG A 390 60.96 -80.79 -2.44
N VAL A 391 62.01 -80.33 -1.75
CA VAL A 391 62.00 -79.02 -1.08
C VAL A 391 61.86 -77.88 -2.11
N SER A 392 62.49 -78.02 -3.28
CA SER A 392 62.38 -77.09 -4.40
C SER A 392 60.96 -77.06 -5.02
N VAL A 393 60.24 -78.19 -5.01
CA VAL A 393 58.84 -78.28 -5.45
C VAL A 393 57.92 -77.67 -4.40
N ALA A 394 58.02 -78.07 -3.12
CA ALA A 394 57.22 -77.47 -2.05
C ALA A 394 57.37 -75.93 -1.97
N SER A 395 58.61 -75.42 -2.11
CA SER A 395 58.87 -73.97 -2.16
C SER A 395 58.32 -73.28 -3.43
N ARG A 396 58.03 -74.02 -4.51
CA ARG A 396 57.28 -73.49 -5.67
C ARG A 396 55.78 -73.53 -5.39
N ASP A 397 55.27 -74.59 -4.78
CA ASP A 397 53.86 -74.76 -4.47
C ASP A 397 53.38 -73.70 -3.46
N ASP A 398 54.16 -73.44 -2.40
CA ASP A 398 53.98 -72.32 -1.47
C ASP A 398 53.93 -70.97 -2.22
N ARG A 399 54.77 -70.81 -3.24
CA ARG A 399 54.84 -69.58 -4.04
C ARG A 399 53.66 -69.46 -5.02
N VAL A 400 53.15 -70.57 -5.55
CA VAL A 400 51.92 -70.61 -6.35
C VAL A 400 50.72 -70.25 -5.49
N ALA A 401 50.54 -70.89 -4.32
CA ALA A 401 49.46 -70.57 -3.39
C ALA A 401 49.49 -69.09 -2.94
N SER A 402 50.69 -68.55 -2.69
CA SER A 402 50.90 -67.11 -2.40
C SER A 402 50.47 -66.20 -3.56
N LEU A 403 50.75 -66.59 -4.82
CA LEU A 403 50.34 -65.83 -6.01
C LEU A 403 48.84 -65.95 -6.30
N GLU A 404 48.24 -67.12 -6.07
CA GLU A 404 46.80 -67.33 -6.20
C GLU A 404 46.00 -66.53 -5.17
N ALA A 405 46.53 -66.36 -3.95
CA ALA A 405 45.96 -65.46 -2.95
C ALA A 405 46.09 -63.98 -3.37
N GLU A 406 47.25 -63.58 -3.93
CA GLU A 406 47.48 -62.23 -4.47
C GLU A 406 46.55 -61.93 -5.67
N VAL A 407 46.28 -62.93 -6.52
CA VAL A 407 45.34 -62.82 -7.65
C VAL A 407 43.90 -62.71 -7.15
N ARG A 408 43.46 -63.56 -6.21
CA ARG A 408 42.10 -63.50 -5.63
C ARG A 408 41.82 -62.15 -4.97
N SER A 409 42.73 -61.68 -4.12
CA SER A 409 42.64 -60.36 -3.49
C SER A 409 42.59 -59.21 -4.52
N ARG A 410 43.31 -59.35 -5.65
CA ARG A 410 43.22 -58.39 -6.77
C ARG A 410 41.91 -58.46 -7.55
N SER A 411 41.32 -59.64 -7.76
CA SER A 411 40.00 -59.75 -8.38
C SER A 411 38.91 -59.19 -7.46
N GLU A 412 38.97 -59.46 -6.16
CA GLU A 412 38.07 -58.87 -5.15
C GLU A 412 38.16 -57.33 -5.17
N ALA A 413 39.38 -56.79 -5.12
CA ALA A 413 39.62 -55.34 -5.22
C ALA A 413 39.17 -54.75 -6.57
N LEU A 414 39.27 -55.50 -7.68
CA LEU A 414 38.76 -55.07 -8.99
C LEU A 414 37.23 -55.03 -9.00
N THR A 415 36.55 -56.06 -8.47
CA THR A 415 35.08 -56.07 -8.38
C THR A 415 34.54 -54.98 -7.45
N ALA A 416 35.20 -54.71 -6.31
CA ALA A 416 34.88 -53.59 -5.45
C ALA A 416 35.11 -52.24 -6.15
N GLY A 417 36.15 -52.13 -6.98
CA GLY A 417 36.39 -50.98 -7.84
C GLY A 417 35.30 -50.78 -8.90
N GLN A 418 34.84 -51.85 -9.54
CA GLN A 418 33.76 -51.82 -10.53
C GLN A 418 32.41 -51.43 -9.92
N LEU A 419 32.04 -52.00 -8.77
CA LEU A 419 30.85 -51.58 -8.03
C LEU A 419 30.89 -50.10 -7.68
N ARG A 420 32.05 -49.61 -7.20
CA ARG A 420 32.22 -48.19 -6.86
C ARG A 420 32.20 -47.25 -8.07
N VAL A 421 32.57 -47.73 -9.27
CA VAL A 421 32.37 -46.96 -10.51
C VAL A 421 30.87 -46.87 -10.84
N ALA A 422 30.12 -47.99 -10.73
CA ALA A 422 28.67 -47.97 -10.94
C ALA A 422 27.95 -47.03 -9.94
N GLU A 423 28.32 -47.06 -8.64
CA GLU A 423 27.83 -46.10 -7.63
C GLU A 423 28.05 -44.64 -8.05
N PHE A 424 29.21 -44.31 -8.63
CA PHE A 424 29.50 -42.96 -9.13
C PHE A 424 28.76 -42.63 -10.44
N GLU A 425 28.50 -43.61 -11.30
CA GLU A 425 27.70 -43.43 -12.53
C GLU A 425 26.22 -43.19 -12.21
N ASP A 426 25.64 -43.92 -11.27
CA ASP A 426 24.27 -43.71 -10.77
C ASP A 426 24.13 -42.37 -10.03
N ALA A 427 25.13 -42.00 -9.22
CA ALA A 427 25.18 -40.67 -8.60
C ALA A 427 25.28 -39.55 -9.65
N LEU A 428 26.06 -39.75 -10.72
CA LEU A 428 26.18 -38.79 -11.82
C LEU A 428 24.88 -38.68 -12.64
N GLN A 429 24.18 -39.79 -12.89
CA GLN A 429 22.86 -39.79 -13.53
C GLN A 429 21.83 -39.06 -12.65
N SER A 430 21.82 -39.33 -11.35
CA SER A 430 20.95 -38.66 -10.37
C SER A 430 21.18 -37.15 -10.34
N GLN A 431 22.44 -36.70 -10.38
CA GLN A 431 22.77 -35.27 -10.46
C GLN A 431 22.38 -34.64 -11.81
N LYS A 432 22.50 -35.36 -12.93
CA LYS A 432 22.03 -34.89 -14.24
C LYS A 432 20.51 -34.74 -14.28
N ALA A 433 19.76 -35.70 -13.74
CA ALA A 433 18.30 -35.62 -13.63
C ALA A 433 17.89 -34.40 -12.77
N ARG A 434 18.56 -34.21 -11.62
CA ARG A 434 18.34 -33.04 -10.75
C ARG A 434 18.68 -31.71 -11.45
N PHE A 435 19.74 -31.67 -12.26
CA PHE A 435 20.09 -30.47 -13.04
C PHE A 435 19.00 -30.12 -14.06
N LEU A 436 18.50 -31.11 -14.80
CA LEU A 436 17.40 -30.91 -15.77
C LEU A 436 16.09 -30.48 -15.08
N GLN A 437 15.80 -31.01 -13.88
CA GLN A 437 14.66 -30.54 -13.07
C GLN A 437 14.84 -29.07 -12.67
N LEU A 438 16.00 -28.68 -12.13
CA LEU A 438 16.30 -27.30 -11.75
C LEU A 438 16.29 -26.35 -12.96
N GLU A 439 16.69 -26.80 -14.14
CA GLU A 439 16.59 -26.02 -15.38
C GLU A 439 15.14 -25.82 -15.82
N ALA A 440 14.27 -26.84 -15.68
CA ALA A 440 12.84 -26.72 -15.92
C ALA A 440 12.16 -25.76 -14.94
N GLU A 441 12.40 -25.92 -13.62
CA GLU A 441 11.91 -25.01 -12.56
C GLU A 441 12.36 -23.55 -12.82
N LEU A 442 13.59 -23.36 -13.29
CA LEU A 442 14.14 -22.04 -13.61
C LEU A 442 13.53 -21.43 -14.88
N GLN A 443 13.14 -22.23 -15.87
CA GLN A 443 12.37 -21.75 -17.03
C GLN A 443 10.92 -21.41 -16.65
N GLU A 444 10.27 -22.23 -15.83
CA GLU A 444 8.94 -21.93 -15.28
C GLU A 444 8.97 -20.59 -14.52
N ALA A 445 9.91 -20.42 -13.59
CA ALA A 445 10.11 -19.18 -12.83
C ALA A 445 10.41 -17.95 -13.72
N ARG A 446 11.07 -18.13 -14.87
CA ARG A 446 11.23 -17.06 -15.88
C ARG A 446 9.88 -16.69 -16.50
N THR A 447 9.10 -17.67 -16.97
CA THR A 447 7.79 -17.41 -17.59
C THR A 447 6.81 -16.75 -16.61
N ALA A 448 6.78 -17.21 -15.35
CA ALA A 448 5.97 -16.58 -14.29
C ALA A 448 6.41 -15.13 -14.02
N ARG A 449 7.73 -14.85 -13.98
CA ARG A 449 8.23 -13.48 -13.81
C ARG A 449 7.84 -12.57 -14.97
N ASP A 450 7.84 -13.09 -16.19
CA ASP A 450 7.52 -12.29 -17.37
C ASP A 450 5.99 -12.06 -17.51
N GLN A 451 5.14 -13.03 -17.10
CA GLN A 451 3.70 -12.80 -16.90
C GLN A 451 3.41 -11.73 -15.83
N GLU A 452 4.17 -11.71 -14.73
CA GLU A 452 4.04 -10.63 -13.73
C GLU A 452 4.45 -9.27 -14.28
N LYS A 453 5.47 -9.18 -15.16
CA LYS A 453 5.77 -7.90 -15.85
C LYS A 453 4.62 -7.43 -16.72
N GLU A 454 3.96 -8.33 -17.44
CA GLU A 454 2.79 -8.00 -18.26
C GLU A 454 1.63 -7.48 -17.39
N ARG A 455 1.38 -8.11 -16.23
CA ARG A 455 0.43 -7.63 -15.21
C ARG A 455 0.80 -6.24 -14.68
N TYR A 456 2.07 -6.01 -14.33
CA TYR A 456 2.54 -4.70 -13.90
C TYR A 456 2.40 -3.62 -14.99
N SER A 457 2.67 -3.95 -16.25
CA SER A 457 2.52 -3.02 -17.37
C SER A 457 1.05 -2.70 -17.66
N ALA A 458 0.14 -3.68 -17.53
CA ALA A 458 -1.30 -3.45 -17.60
C ALA A 458 -1.80 -2.53 -16.47
N LEU A 459 -1.37 -2.79 -15.22
CA LEU A 459 -1.69 -1.96 -14.05
C LEU A 459 -1.12 -0.54 -14.16
N GLU A 460 0.07 -0.37 -14.76
CA GLU A 460 0.64 0.96 -15.04
C GLU A 460 -0.18 1.71 -16.11
N GLY A 461 -0.69 1.01 -17.13
CA GLY A 461 -1.64 1.54 -18.10
C GLY A 461 -2.98 1.95 -17.47
N GLU A 462 -3.54 1.13 -16.58
CA GLU A 462 -4.74 1.47 -15.80
C GLU A 462 -4.50 2.68 -14.89
N HIS A 463 -3.35 2.76 -14.22
CA HIS A 463 -2.98 3.93 -13.43
C HIS A 463 -2.81 5.19 -14.32
N GLY A 464 -2.33 5.04 -15.55
CA GLY A 464 -2.35 6.11 -16.57
C GLY A 464 -3.77 6.61 -16.83
N ASN A 465 -4.66 5.71 -17.24
CA ASN A 465 -6.07 6.03 -17.51
C ASN A 465 -6.79 6.67 -16.29
N LEU A 466 -6.50 6.20 -15.07
CA LEU A 466 -7.03 6.79 -13.84
C LEU A 466 -6.45 8.18 -13.53
N ARG A 467 -5.18 8.44 -13.87
CA ARG A 467 -4.58 9.78 -13.75
C ARG A 467 -5.23 10.76 -14.72
N ASP A 468 -5.37 10.38 -15.98
CA ASP A 468 -6.00 11.20 -17.01
C ASP A 468 -7.48 11.49 -16.67
N MET A 469 -8.19 10.52 -16.08
CA MET A 469 -9.53 10.71 -15.53
C MET A 469 -9.55 11.70 -14.37
N VAL A 470 -8.58 11.63 -13.43
CA VAL A 470 -8.45 12.58 -12.34
C VAL A 470 -8.14 13.99 -12.86
N GLU A 471 -7.25 14.16 -13.85
CA GLU A 471 -6.96 15.46 -14.46
C GLU A 471 -8.18 16.01 -15.25
N SER A 472 -8.96 15.14 -15.88
CA SER A 472 -10.24 15.49 -16.50
C SER A 472 -11.31 15.93 -15.48
N LEU A 473 -11.32 15.34 -14.28
CA LEU A 473 -12.20 15.74 -13.19
C LEU A 473 -11.72 17.04 -12.51
N GLN A 474 -10.40 17.19 -12.33
CA GLN A 474 -9.76 18.38 -11.78
C GLN A 474 -10.09 19.62 -12.63
N SER A 475 -9.88 19.54 -13.95
CA SER A 475 -10.21 20.63 -14.88
C SER A 475 -11.72 20.97 -14.89
N LYS A 476 -12.61 19.98 -14.74
CA LYS A 476 -14.06 20.23 -14.56
C LYS A 476 -14.36 20.95 -13.24
N VAL A 477 -13.69 20.57 -12.14
CA VAL A 477 -13.80 21.26 -10.84
C VAL A 477 -13.29 22.70 -10.95
N ASP A 478 -12.18 22.95 -11.65
CA ASP A 478 -11.65 24.30 -11.87
C ASP A 478 -12.58 25.16 -12.74
N CYS A 479 -13.17 24.61 -13.80
CA CYS A 479 -14.21 25.29 -14.57
C CYS A 479 -15.47 25.61 -13.74
N LEU A 480 -15.90 24.71 -12.86
CA LEU A 480 -17.01 24.95 -11.94
C LEU A 480 -16.66 25.97 -10.86
N SER A 481 -15.41 25.98 -10.38
CA SER A 481 -14.87 26.97 -9.44
C SER A 481 -14.85 28.37 -10.05
N LEU A 482 -14.32 28.52 -11.27
CA LEU A 482 -14.35 29.78 -12.03
C LEU A 482 -15.78 30.26 -12.30
N ARG A 483 -16.71 29.35 -12.64
CA ARG A 483 -18.13 29.68 -12.79
C ARG A 483 -18.77 30.10 -11.45
N SER A 484 -18.41 29.47 -10.35
CA SER A 484 -18.87 29.84 -9.01
C SER A 484 -18.36 31.22 -8.59
N GLN A 485 -17.08 31.52 -8.85
CA GLN A 485 -16.49 32.85 -8.64
C GLN A 485 -17.18 33.92 -9.50
N SER A 486 -17.41 33.66 -10.79
CA SER A 486 -18.14 34.57 -11.67
C SER A 486 -19.57 34.85 -11.19
N LEU A 487 -20.28 33.83 -10.70
CA LEU A 487 -21.61 33.99 -10.09
C LEU A 487 -21.54 34.72 -8.74
N GLN A 488 -20.48 34.56 -7.95
CA GLN A 488 -20.26 35.34 -6.72
C GLN A 488 -19.97 36.82 -7.04
N SER A 489 -19.13 37.12 -8.04
CA SER A 489 -18.87 38.48 -8.51
C SER A 489 -20.16 39.16 -8.98
N SER A 490 -20.94 38.49 -9.83
CA SER A 490 -22.24 38.99 -10.30
C SER A 490 -23.25 39.17 -9.15
N LEU A 491 -23.25 38.29 -8.15
CA LEU A 491 -24.06 38.45 -6.94
C LEU A 491 -23.59 39.64 -6.07
N THR A 492 -22.28 39.92 -6.02
CA THR A 492 -21.78 41.12 -5.32
C THR A 492 -22.08 42.41 -6.09
N GLU A 493 -22.02 42.42 -7.42
CA GLU A 493 -22.45 43.56 -8.26
C GLU A 493 -23.96 43.81 -8.13
N ALA A 494 -24.77 42.75 -8.13
CA ALA A 494 -26.21 42.86 -7.91
C ALA A 494 -26.56 43.37 -6.49
N ARG A 495 -25.73 43.03 -5.48
CA ARG A 495 -25.86 43.56 -4.11
C ARG A 495 -25.42 45.01 -4.02
N SER A 496 -24.27 45.40 -4.57
CA SER A 496 -23.84 46.80 -4.55
C SER A 496 -24.84 47.68 -5.30
N ALA A 497 -25.36 47.23 -6.45
CA ALA A 497 -26.43 47.95 -7.15
C ALA A 497 -27.71 48.06 -6.31
N ALA A 498 -28.08 47.04 -5.53
CA ALA A 498 -29.23 47.10 -4.63
C ALA A 498 -28.99 48.03 -3.43
N ASP A 499 -27.78 48.05 -2.87
CA ASP A 499 -27.36 48.98 -1.82
C ASP A 499 -27.28 50.42 -2.34
N ASP A 500 -26.82 50.64 -3.59
CA ASP A 500 -26.83 51.91 -4.29
C ASP A 500 -28.26 52.41 -4.47
N TRP A 501 -29.18 51.58 -5.00
CA TRP A 501 -30.61 51.92 -5.10
C TRP A 501 -31.23 52.19 -3.73
N GLN A 502 -30.86 51.46 -2.68
CA GLN A 502 -31.32 51.72 -1.32
C GLN A 502 -30.73 53.03 -0.76
N SER A 503 -29.50 53.40 -1.15
CA SER A 503 -28.90 54.69 -0.79
C SER A 503 -29.60 55.85 -1.49
N VAL A 504 -29.99 55.68 -2.77
CA VAL A 504 -30.80 56.65 -3.52
C VAL A 504 -32.20 56.78 -2.92
N SER A 505 -32.85 55.67 -2.55
CA SER A 505 -34.14 55.69 -1.84
C SER A 505 -34.02 56.47 -0.54
N ARG A 506 -33.07 56.09 0.34
CA ARG A 506 -32.79 56.80 1.60
C ARG A 506 -32.42 58.27 1.39
N HIS A 507 -31.70 58.61 0.32
CA HIS A 507 -31.36 60.00 0.04
C HIS A 507 -32.59 60.79 -0.43
N SER A 508 -33.48 60.20 -1.22
CA SER A 508 -34.76 60.83 -1.59
C SER A 508 -35.72 60.94 -0.40
N GLU A 509 -35.77 59.92 0.48
CA GLU A 509 -36.51 59.95 1.75
C GLU A 509 -35.93 61.01 2.70
N ALA A 510 -34.60 61.14 2.76
CA ALA A 510 -33.92 62.18 3.53
C ALA A 510 -34.15 63.58 2.93
N GLN A 511 -34.12 63.76 1.61
CA GLN A 511 -34.47 65.03 0.95
C GLN A 511 -35.93 65.40 1.19
N LEU A 512 -36.85 64.42 1.18
CA LEU A 512 -38.25 64.65 1.54
C LEU A 512 -38.41 64.97 3.03
N HIS A 513 -37.64 64.33 3.91
CA HIS A 513 -37.68 64.65 5.34
C HIS A 513 -37.03 66.01 5.63
N GLU A 514 -35.94 66.37 4.96
CA GLU A 514 -35.26 67.66 5.00
C GLU A 514 -36.15 68.77 4.44
N ALA A 515 -36.86 68.53 3.33
CA ALA A 515 -37.86 69.46 2.81
C ALA A 515 -39.06 69.62 3.76
N ASN A 516 -39.52 68.55 4.42
CA ASN A 516 -40.57 68.65 5.44
C ASN A 516 -40.07 69.34 6.73
N ILE A 517 -38.81 69.14 7.11
CA ILE A 517 -38.14 69.86 8.21
C ILE A 517 -37.99 71.32 7.83
N GLU A 518 -37.61 71.67 6.60
CA GLU A 518 -37.47 73.05 6.15
C GLU A 518 -38.84 73.73 6.02
N VAL A 519 -39.90 73.01 5.64
CA VAL A 519 -41.28 73.52 5.71
C VAL A 519 -41.70 73.77 7.17
N ALA A 520 -41.54 72.79 8.06
CA ALA A 520 -41.86 72.96 9.49
C ALA A 520 -41.00 74.05 10.14
N ARG A 521 -39.73 74.17 9.74
CA ARG A 521 -38.81 75.23 10.15
C ARG A 521 -39.19 76.57 9.56
N LEU A 522 -39.70 76.67 8.33
CA LEU A 522 -40.21 77.93 7.78
C LEU A 522 -41.54 78.34 8.44
N GLU A 523 -42.36 77.38 8.88
CA GLU A 523 -43.55 77.65 9.71
C GLU A 523 -43.16 78.12 11.13
N ASP A 524 -42.19 77.45 11.77
CA ASP A 524 -41.68 77.83 13.09
C ASP A 524 -40.73 79.05 13.02
N GLU A 525 -40.08 79.36 11.90
CA GLU A 525 -39.37 80.62 11.64
C GLU A 525 -40.33 81.75 11.30
N LEU A 526 -41.49 81.48 10.70
CA LEU A 526 -42.55 82.48 10.55
C LEU A 526 -43.14 82.83 11.93
N ARG A 527 -43.43 81.82 12.76
CA ARG A 527 -43.79 82.02 14.17
C ARG A 527 -42.68 82.72 14.95
N SER A 528 -41.45 82.24 14.86
CA SER A 528 -40.31 82.77 15.62
C SER A 528 -39.90 84.16 15.11
N ALA A 529 -40.11 84.52 13.85
CA ALA A 529 -39.98 85.90 13.37
C ALA A 529 -41.09 86.79 13.92
N GLN A 530 -42.31 86.28 14.07
CA GLN A 530 -43.44 87.00 14.66
C GLN A 530 -43.28 87.18 16.19
N ASP A 531 -42.83 86.15 16.90
CA ASP A 531 -42.54 86.17 18.33
C ASP A 531 -41.23 86.91 18.64
N SER A 532 -40.19 86.79 17.81
CA SER A 532 -38.93 87.55 17.97
C SER A 532 -39.04 89.00 17.50
N ALA A 533 -39.96 89.37 16.60
CA ALA A 533 -40.35 90.77 16.45
C ALA A 533 -40.94 91.29 17.77
N GLY A 534 -41.75 90.50 18.47
CA GLY A 534 -42.28 90.82 19.80
C GLY A 534 -41.25 90.74 20.95
N ALA A 535 -40.17 89.97 20.79
CA ALA A 535 -39.14 89.76 21.81
C ALA A 535 -37.90 90.65 21.64
N LEU A 536 -37.40 90.86 20.42
CA LEU A 536 -36.31 91.83 20.13
C LEU A 536 -36.73 93.26 20.48
N GLN A 537 -38.02 93.58 20.36
CA GLN A 537 -38.60 94.82 20.89
C GLN A 537 -38.30 95.01 22.39
N LYS A 538 -38.25 93.93 23.18
CA LYS A 538 -38.02 93.93 24.64
C LYS A 538 -36.57 93.64 25.02
N GLU A 539 -35.89 92.75 24.29
CA GLU A 539 -34.48 92.44 24.54
C GLU A 539 -33.53 93.52 24.01
N PHE A 540 -33.93 94.37 23.06
CA PHE A 540 -33.18 95.60 22.78
C PHE A 540 -33.19 96.53 24.00
N GLU A 541 -34.35 96.70 24.65
CA GLU A 541 -34.51 97.48 25.88
C GLU A 541 -33.75 96.85 27.08
N GLN A 542 -33.52 95.53 27.07
CA GLN A 542 -32.90 94.79 28.19
C GLN A 542 -31.41 94.48 27.99
N SER A 543 -30.95 94.23 26.76
CA SER A 543 -29.54 94.00 26.41
C SER A 543 -28.69 95.26 26.56
N GLN A 544 -29.30 96.44 26.40
CA GLN A 544 -28.63 97.72 26.71
C GLN A 544 -28.24 97.82 28.19
N ALA A 545 -28.99 97.16 29.10
CA ALA A 545 -28.72 97.16 30.54
C ALA A 545 -27.77 96.05 31.01
N SER A 546 -27.66 94.92 30.30
CA SER A 546 -26.79 93.80 30.70
C SER A 546 -25.34 93.95 30.23
N SER A 547 -25.10 94.66 29.12
CA SER A 547 -23.75 94.91 28.58
C SER A 547 -22.85 95.73 29.54
N GLU A 548 -23.45 96.52 30.44
CA GLU A 548 -22.71 97.28 31.46
C GLU A 548 -22.21 96.39 32.60
N LEU A 549 -22.91 95.28 32.89
CA LEU A 549 -22.62 94.40 34.01
C LEU A 549 -21.46 93.43 33.73
N VAL A 550 -21.41 92.84 32.53
CA VAL A 550 -20.42 91.80 32.17
C VAL A 550 -18.98 92.33 32.13
N ASN A 551 -18.78 93.63 31.89
CA ASN A 551 -17.46 94.27 31.95
C ASN A 551 -16.86 94.29 33.37
N VAL A 552 -17.65 94.10 34.43
CA VAL A 552 -17.17 94.12 35.82
C VAL A 552 -16.52 92.79 36.21
N ASP A 553 -17.10 91.65 35.84
CA ASP A 553 -16.60 90.32 36.24
C ASP A 553 -15.38 89.83 35.43
N LEU A 554 -15.15 90.40 34.23
CA LEU A 554 -13.97 90.05 33.42
C LEU A 554 -12.65 90.39 34.14
N GLU A 555 -12.54 91.56 34.78
CA GLU A 555 -11.37 91.93 35.57
C GLU A 555 -11.26 91.16 36.90
N ARG A 556 -12.35 90.55 37.39
CA ARG A 556 -12.31 89.73 38.61
C ARG A 556 -11.50 88.45 38.39
N THR A 557 -11.86 87.67 37.37
CA THR A 557 -11.21 86.37 37.04
C THR A 557 -9.71 86.50 36.72
N LYS A 558 -9.28 87.68 36.27
CA LYS A 558 -7.90 88.04 35.94
C LYS A 558 -6.95 87.98 37.15
N ASN A 559 -7.48 88.24 38.35
CA ASN A 559 -6.70 88.35 39.59
C ASN A 559 -6.51 87.01 40.32
N GLU A 560 -7.32 85.99 40.02
CA GLU A 560 -7.25 84.68 40.68
C GLU A 560 -6.14 83.78 40.07
N LEU A 561 -5.78 84.02 38.81
CA LEU A 561 -4.80 83.22 38.06
C LEU A 561 -3.35 83.38 38.58
N THR A 562 -3.00 84.52 39.18
CA THR A 562 -1.64 84.78 39.69
C THR A 562 -1.34 83.99 40.97
N SER A 563 -2.35 83.75 41.81
CA SER A 563 -2.20 83.05 43.09
C SER A 563 -1.72 81.60 42.93
N VAL A 564 -2.21 80.89 41.90
CA VAL A 564 -1.86 79.48 41.63
C VAL A 564 -0.39 79.31 41.20
N GLN A 565 0.27 80.39 40.78
CA GLN A 565 1.62 80.33 40.22
C GLN A 565 2.72 80.22 41.30
N GLU A 566 2.43 80.59 42.56
CA GLU A 566 3.42 80.56 43.66
C GLU A 566 3.55 79.18 44.33
N GLU A 567 2.47 78.43 44.48
CA GLU A 567 2.46 77.14 45.20
C GLU A 567 3.39 76.10 44.56
N LEU A 568 3.52 76.13 43.23
CA LEU A 568 4.41 75.25 42.46
C LEU A 568 5.89 75.39 42.86
N GLY A 569 6.28 76.53 43.45
CA GLY A 569 7.63 76.80 43.91
C GLY A 569 8.03 76.04 45.18
N VAL A 570 7.06 75.61 46.00
CA VAL A 570 7.33 74.96 47.30
C VAL A 570 7.75 73.50 47.12
N ALA A 571 7.06 72.76 46.25
CA ALA A 571 7.24 71.31 46.06
C ALA A 571 8.68 70.91 45.68
N ARG A 572 9.41 71.77 44.94
CA ARG A 572 10.78 71.49 44.48
C ARG A 572 11.83 71.40 45.60
N ARG A 573 11.56 71.93 46.80
CA ARG A 573 12.56 71.95 47.89
C ARG A 573 12.68 70.63 48.64
N ILE A 574 11.62 69.82 48.68
CA ILE A 574 11.55 68.59 49.49
C ILE A 574 12.51 67.50 48.96
N PHE A 575 12.76 67.47 47.64
CA PHE A 575 13.61 66.46 47.00
C PHE A 575 15.08 66.49 47.47
N ALA A 576 15.55 67.60 48.03
CA ALA A 576 16.92 67.73 48.53
C ALA A 576 17.22 66.87 49.78
N ALA A 577 16.21 66.46 50.53
CA ALA A 577 16.38 65.74 51.81
C ALA A 577 16.92 64.30 51.65
N GLY A 578 16.76 63.67 50.48
CA GLY A 578 17.14 62.27 50.25
C GLY A 578 18.65 61.99 50.35
N ASN A 579 19.49 63.03 50.26
CA ASN A 579 20.95 62.88 50.17
C ASN A 579 21.63 62.48 51.50
N ALA A 580 20.92 62.50 52.63
CA ALA A 580 21.50 62.25 53.95
C ALA A 580 21.70 60.75 54.28
N ALA A 581 20.92 59.84 53.69
CA ALA A 581 20.91 58.43 54.08
C ALA A 581 22.21 57.66 53.77
N GLN A 582 23.01 58.15 52.83
CA GLN A 582 24.19 57.44 52.31
C GLN A 582 25.37 57.37 53.31
N LEU A 583 25.41 58.24 54.34
CA LEU A 583 26.50 58.27 55.32
C LEU A 583 26.52 57.07 56.30
N SER A 584 25.40 56.36 56.45
CA SER A 584 25.25 55.27 57.43
C SER A 584 26.16 54.05 57.20
N MET A 585 26.58 53.80 55.94
CA MET A 585 27.40 52.61 55.61
C MET A 585 28.88 52.70 56.02
N SER A 586 29.39 53.89 56.37
CA SER A 586 30.81 54.08 56.69
C SER A 586 31.25 53.46 58.03
N SER A 587 30.30 53.24 58.95
CA SER A 587 30.60 52.87 60.35
C SER A 587 31.06 51.43 60.56
N GLN A 588 30.84 50.50 59.62
CA GLN A 588 31.13 49.07 59.82
C GLN A 588 32.59 48.68 59.53
N ILE A 589 33.42 49.59 59.01
CA ILE A 589 34.78 49.28 58.52
C ILE A 589 35.83 49.28 59.65
N THR A 590 35.52 49.85 60.82
CA THR A 590 36.48 50.01 61.94
C THR A 590 36.65 48.76 62.80
N GLU A 591 35.65 47.89 62.87
CA GLU A 591 35.58 46.78 63.84
C GLU A 591 36.62 45.66 63.56
N LEU A 592 36.87 45.35 62.28
CA LEU A 592 37.77 44.28 61.82
C LEU A 592 39.27 44.48 62.13
N LYS A 593 39.69 45.58 62.77
CA LYS A 593 41.10 45.84 63.07
C LYS A 593 41.59 45.25 64.40
N ALA A 594 40.71 44.87 65.32
CA ALA A 594 41.09 44.49 66.68
C ALA A 594 41.68 43.07 66.82
N GLU A 595 41.37 42.14 65.91
CA GLU A 595 41.72 40.72 66.08
C GLU A 595 43.20 40.39 65.82
N LEU A 596 43.95 41.30 65.17
CA LEU A 596 45.29 40.99 64.63
C LEU A 596 46.38 40.83 65.70
N ASP A 597 46.32 41.58 66.81
CA ASP A 597 47.45 41.68 67.75
C ASP A 597 47.59 40.49 68.70
N SER A 598 46.57 39.62 68.80
CA SER A 598 46.59 38.43 69.69
C SER A 598 47.71 37.43 69.36
N ALA A 599 48.05 37.28 68.07
CA ALA A 599 48.88 36.18 67.59
C ALA A 599 50.38 36.24 67.95
N ARG A 600 50.90 37.38 68.43
CA ARG A 600 52.37 37.60 68.55
C ARG A 600 53.05 36.87 69.71
N ASN A 601 52.33 36.49 70.76
CA ASN A 601 52.96 36.15 72.05
C ASN A 601 53.48 34.70 72.18
N GLN A 602 53.14 33.77 71.27
CA GLN A 602 53.47 32.35 71.43
C GLN A 602 54.94 31.96 71.14
N ILE A 603 55.71 32.81 70.45
CA ILE A 603 57.01 32.42 69.87
C ILE A 603 58.14 32.25 70.92
N GLY A 604 58.02 32.87 72.10
CA GLY A 604 59.15 33.04 73.04
C GLY A 604 59.68 31.76 73.75
N VAL A 605 58.92 30.66 73.77
CA VAL A 605 59.18 29.53 74.69
C VAL A 605 60.27 28.55 74.20
N LEU A 606 60.49 28.43 72.89
CA LEU A 606 61.26 27.31 72.30
C LEU A 606 62.79 27.39 72.49
N THR A 607 63.35 28.55 72.83
CA THR A 607 64.81 28.81 72.74
C THR A 607 65.65 28.10 73.80
N ALA A 608 65.07 27.75 74.95
CA ALA A 608 65.83 27.34 76.14
C ALA A 608 66.47 25.93 76.08
N LEU A 609 65.98 25.03 75.23
CA LEU A 609 66.27 23.59 75.32
C LEU A 609 67.66 23.17 74.77
N ARG A 610 68.37 24.07 74.08
CA ARG A 610 69.53 23.72 73.23
C ARG A 610 70.83 23.39 73.98
N GLU A 611 71.09 24.02 75.13
CA GLU A 611 72.46 24.10 75.68
C GLU A 611 72.87 22.93 76.62
N THR A 612 71.97 21.98 76.90
CA THR A 612 72.28 20.79 77.70
C THR A 612 73.13 19.75 76.97
N LEU A 613 73.01 19.64 75.65
CA LEU A 613 73.59 18.56 74.84
C LEU A 613 75.13 18.57 74.72
N LYS A 614 75.79 19.71 74.95
CA LYS A 614 77.25 19.85 74.71
C LYS A 614 78.14 19.05 75.67
N ARG A 615 77.63 18.68 76.86
CA ARG A 615 78.46 18.15 77.96
C ARG A 615 78.82 16.67 77.87
N THR A 616 78.21 15.90 76.97
CA THR A 616 78.44 14.44 76.85
C THR A 616 79.64 14.06 75.98
N ILE A 617 80.14 14.97 75.14
CA ILE A 617 81.12 14.64 74.08
C ILE A 617 82.51 14.31 74.64
N ALA A 618 82.97 15.02 75.67
CA ALA A 618 84.35 14.91 76.18
C ALA A 618 84.70 13.54 76.79
N GLY A 619 83.71 12.79 77.29
CA GLY A 619 83.95 11.48 77.92
C GLY A 619 84.29 10.34 76.93
N LEU A 620 84.26 10.60 75.62
CA LEU A 620 84.49 9.58 74.59
C LEU A 620 85.98 9.42 74.22
N GLU A 621 86.78 10.48 74.39
CA GLU A 621 88.15 10.54 73.83
C GLU A 621 89.14 9.61 74.56
N GLU A 622 88.97 9.40 75.86
CA GLU A 622 89.85 8.54 76.69
C GLU A 622 89.78 7.07 76.27
N THR A 623 88.60 6.59 75.85
CA THR A 623 88.41 5.19 75.40
C THR A 623 89.21 4.85 74.13
N VAL A 624 89.55 5.86 73.32
CA VAL A 624 90.28 5.70 72.04
C VAL A 624 91.75 5.32 72.26
N ALA A 625 92.32 5.59 73.44
CA ALA A 625 93.72 5.28 73.73
C ALA A 625 93.97 3.78 73.90
N ILE A 626 93.18 3.12 74.75
CA ILE A 626 93.35 1.70 75.12
C ILE A 626 93.23 0.78 73.90
N VAL A 627 92.28 1.08 73.01
CA VAL A 627 92.02 0.32 71.76
C VAL A 627 93.24 0.24 70.83
N ARG A 628 94.23 1.16 70.94
CA ARG A 628 95.43 1.14 70.09
C ARG A 628 96.45 0.08 70.48
N GLU A 629 96.49 -0.33 71.75
CA GLU A 629 97.45 -1.34 72.22
C GLU A 629 97.03 -2.73 71.74
N GLU A 630 95.75 -3.08 71.93
CA GLU A 630 95.13 -4.32 71.47
C GLU A 630 95.21 -4.48 69.94
N LEU A 631 95.10 -3.37 69.20
CA LEU A 631 95.25 -3.31 67.74
C LEU A 631 96.63 -3.78 67.27
N SER A 632 97.68 -3.65 68.09
CA SER A 632 99.03 -4.10 67.75
C SER A 632 99.15 -5.64 67.80
N GLN A 633 98.71 -6.28 68.88
CA GLN A 633 98.74 -7.74 69.02
C GLN A 633 97.80 -8.43 68.02
N ALA A 634 96.63 -7.83 67.75
CA ALA A 634 95.72 -8.28 66.70
C ALA A 634 96.38 -8.25 65.30
N LYS A 635 97.38 -7.39 65.07
CA LYS A 635 98.07 -7.25 63.78
C LYS A 635 98.98 -8.44 63.46
N ASP A 636 99.68 -8.96 64.47
CA ASP A 636 100.58 -10.11 64.27
C ASP A 636 99.80 -11.43 64.22
N GLU A 637 98.72 -11.56 65.00
CA GLU A 637 97.77 -12.66 64.80
C GLU A 637 97.12 -12.62 63.41
N THR A 638 96.73 -11.44 62.91
CA THR A 638 96.16 -11.34 61.55
C THR A 638 97.20 -11.56 60.45
N ALA A 639 98.49 -11.29 60.68
CA ALA A 639 99.55 -11.72 59.76
C ALA A 639 99.64 -13.25 59.66
N LEU A 640 99.62 -13.97 60.79
CA LEU A 640 99.69 -15.44 60.79
C LEU A 640 98.39 -16.08 60.28
N LYS A 641 97.22 -15.52 60.65
CA LYS A 641 95.90 -15.92 60.13
C LYS A 641 95.75 -15.60 58.63
N SER A 642 96.36 -14.52 58.11
CA SER A 642 96.30 -14.20 56.68
C SER A 642 97.08 -15.19 55.80
N ALA A 643 98.23 -15.69 56.28
CA ALA A 643 98.97 -16.76 55.59
C ALA A 643 98.21 -18.10 55.56
N GLY A 644 97.42 -18.39 56.60
CA GLY A 644 96.47 -19.50 56.60
C GLY A 644 95.28 -19.27 55.67
N LEU A 645 94.70 -18.07 55.74
CA LEU A 645 93.59 -17.63 54.88
C LEU A 645 93.97 -17.68 53.41
N GLN A 646 95.19 -17.30 53.00
CA GLN A 646 95.61 -17.35 51.60
C GLN A 646 95.51 -18.78 51.03
N ARG A 647 95.99 -19.79 51.74
CA ARG A 647 95.86 -21.19 51.30
C ARG A 647 94.40 -21.62 51.22
N SER A 648 93.57 -21.17 52.17
CA SER A 648 92.12 -21.42 52.11
C SER A 648 91.46 -20.67 50.94
N LEU A 649 91.93 -19.46 50.61
CA LEU A 649 91.46 -18.63 49.50
C LEU A 649 91.79 -19.29 48.17
N ASP A 650 92.97 -19.89 48.03
CA ASP A 650 93.37 -20.62 46.83
C ASP A 650 92.49 -21.87 46.61
N THR A 651 92.16 -22.62 47.68
CA THR A 651 91.18 -23.73 47.61
C THR A 651 89.74 -23.27 47.41
N VAL A 652 89.34 -22.15 48.01
CA VAL A 652 88.02 -21.53 47.78
C VAL A 652 87.93 -20.99 46.36
N ASN A 653 89.02 -20.52 45.76
CA ASN A 653 89.06 -20.05 44.37
C ASN A 653 88.91 -21.21 43.38
N SER A 654 89.54 -22.36 43.61
CA SER A 654 89.34 -23.55 42.75
C SER A 654 87.94 -24.16 42.90
N LEU A 655 87.39 -24.19 44.12
CA LEU A 655 85.98 -24.56 44.35
C LEU A 655 85.02 -23.52 43.76
N ARG A 656 85.39 -22.23 43.75
CA ARG A 656 84.58 -21.15 43.19
C ARG A 656 84.58 -21.19 41.67
N THR A 657 85.68 -21.52 41.00
CA THR A 657 85.68 -21.69 39.54
C THR A 657 84.82 -22.89 39.14
N SER A 658 84.95 -24.04 39.80
CA SER A 658 84.07 -25.20 39.54
C SER A 658 82.60 -24.90 39.88
N TYR A 659 82.33 -24.15 40.96
CA TYR A 659 80.98 -23.71 41.30
C TYR A 659 80.42 -22.73 40.27
N THR A 660 81.20 -21.78 39.75
CA THR A 660 80.73 -20.88 38.68
C THR A 660 80.51 -21.61 37.35
N GLN A 661 81.25 -22.68 37.07
CA GLN A 661 80.99 -23.55 35.92
C GLN A 661 79.68 -24.34 36.12
N ALA A 662 79.53 -25.06 37.23
CA ALA A 662 78.28 -25.78 37.53
C ALA A 662 77.06 -24.84 37.60
N LEU A 663 77.24 -23.61 38.07
CA LEU A 663 76.20 -22.57 38.07
C LEU A 663 75.90 -22.04 36.66
N SER A 664 76.88 -21.97 35.76
CA SER A 664 76.63 -21.58 34.37
C SER A 664 75.86 -22.67 33.62
N GLU A 665 76.24 -23.93 33.80
CA GLU A 665 75.56 -25.14 33.27
C GLU A 665 74.13 -25.28 33.84
N ALA A 666 73.95 -25.07 35.14
CA ALA A 666 72.62 -24.98 35.75
C ALA A 666 71.81 -23.79 35.20
N SER A 667 72.45 -22.67 34.87
CA SER A 667 71.76 -21.51 34.29
C SER A 667 71.36 -21.71 32.83
N THR A 668 72.08 -22.50 32.03
CA THR A 668 71.66 -22.84 30.66
C THR A 668 70.50 -23.82 30.70
N SER A 669 70.60 -24.89 31.51
CA SER A 669 69.49 -25.83 31.73
C SER A 669 68.23 -25.13 32.27
N ALA A 670 68.37 -24.15 33.19
CA ALA A 670 67.24 -23.36 33.67
C ALA A 670 66.62 -22.43 32.61
N ARG A 671 67.41 -21.92 31.65
CA ARG A 671 66.89 -21.16 30.50
C ARG A 671 66.16 -22.07 29.51
N GLU A 672 66.68 -23.26 29.25
CA GLU A 672 66.05 -24.28 28.40
C GLU A 672 64.71 -24.74 28.99
N ALA A 673 64.68 -25.05 30.29
CA ALA A 673 63.45 -25.38 31.01
C ALA A 673 62.44 -24.22 31.01
N ALA A 674 62.90 -22.97 31.12
CA ALA A 674 62.04 -21.80 31.00
C ALA A 674 61.50 -21.61 29.57
N ALA A 675 62.33 -21.81 28.54
CA ALA A 675 61.92 -21.72 27.13
C ALA A 675 60.90 -22.81 26.76
N LEU A 676 61.11 -24.04 27.20
CA LEU A 676 60.14 -25.13 27.06
C LEU A 676 58.83 -24.83 27.80
N LYS A 677 58.89 -24.22 29.00
CA LYS A 677 57.69 -23.81 29.73
C LYS A 677 56.92 -22.70 29.01
N VAL A 678 57.61 -21.72 28.42
CA VAL A 678 56.95 -20.69 27.57
C VAL A 678 56.29 -21.34 26.36
N ALA A 679 56.99 -22.22 25.64
CA ALA A 679 56.43 -22.93 24.49
C ALA A 679 55.20 -23.80 24.85
N VAL A 680 55.18 -24.42 26.04
CA VAL A 680 53.99 -25.12 26.55
C VAL A 680 52.85 -24.15 26.83
N SER A 681 53.11 -23.00 27.47
CA SER A 681 52.06 -21.99 27.72
C SER A 681 51.54 -21.33 26.44
N ASP A 682 52.38 -21.14 25.43
CA ASP A 682 51.95 -20.67 24.11
C ASP A 682 51.06 -21.73 23.42
N LEU A 683 51.42 -23.02 23.52
CA LEU A 683 50.58 -24.12 23.01
C LEU A 683 49.24 -24.21 23.77
N GLU A 684 49.24 -24.09 25.09
CA GLU A 684 48.01 -24.01 25.91
C GLU A 684 47.11 -22.85 25.45
N LEU A 685 47.68 -21.66 25.22
CA LEU A 685 46.96 -20.50 24.68
C LEU A 685 46.41 -20.73 23.26
N THR A 686 47.13 -21.41 22.37
CA THR A 686 46.58 -21.76 21.05
C THR A 686 45.46 -22.80 21.14
N LEU A 687 45.53 -23.74 22.08
CA LEU A 687 44.53 -24.79 22.27
C LEU A 687 43.23 -24.20 22.85
N ASP A 688 43.34 -23.32 23.84
CA ASP A 688 42.17 -22.60 24.38
C ASP A 688 41.62 -21.56 23.38
N GLY A 689 42.47 -20.97 22.52
CA GLY A 689 42.03 -20.15 21.38
C GLY A 689 41.20 -20.94 20.36
N LEU A 690 41.66 -22.15 19.99
CA LEU A 690 40.92 -23.06 19.11
C LEU A 690 39.63 -23.58 19.76
N ARG A 691 39.61 -23.79 21.08
CA ARG A 691 38.38 -24.11 21.84
C ARG A 691 37.37 -22.97 21.79
N SER A 692 37.79 -21.71 22.02
CA SER A 692 36.92 -20.55 21.87
C SER A 692 36.33 -20.51 20.47
N GLN A 693 37.17 -20.62 19.42
CA GLN A 693 36.69 -20.61 18.04
C GLN A 693 35.69 -21.74 17.74
N LEU A 694 35.89 -22.93 18.30
CA LEU A 694 34.94 -24.04 18.16
C LEU A 694 33.62 -23.76 18.90
N GLU A 695 33.68 -23.24 20.13
CA GLU A 695 32.51 -22.92 20.96
C GLU A 695 31.71 -21.72 20.41
N ASP A 696 32.41 -20.69 19.91
CA ASP A 696 31.86 -19.57 19.16
C ASP A 696 31.18 -20.06 17.87
N SER A 697 31.83 -20.93 17.08
CA SER A 697 31.23 -21.48 15.85
C SER A 697 30.01 -22.39 16.12
N ALA A 698 29.99 -23.08 17.27
CA ALA A 698 28.86 -23.87 17.71
C ALA A 698 27.69 -22.97 18.16
N ALA A 699 27.98 -21.83 18.80
CA ALA A 699 26.99 -20.81 19.14
C ALA A 699 26.41 -20.12 17.89
N GLU A 700 27.25 -19.80 16.89
CA GLU A 700 26.79 -19.28 15.59
C GLU A 700 25.92 -20.31 14.85
N ALA A 701 26.31 -21.59 14.84
CA ALA A 701 25.49 -22.65 14.26
C ALA A 701 24.15 -22.85 15.00
N ALA A 702 24.10 -22.62 16.32
CA ALA A 702 22.87 -22.64 17.10
C ALA A 702 21.96 -21.44 16.79
N ASP A 703 22.52 -20.24 16.67
CA ASP A 703 21.78 -19.03 16.29
C ASP A 703 21.25 -19.10 14.85
N VAL A 704 22.04 -19.62 13.90
CA VAL A 704 21.57 -19.88 12.52
C VAL A 704 20.41 -20.88 12.50
N ARG A 705 20.46 -21.94 13.31
CA ARG A 705 19.34 -22.89 13.46
C ARG A 705 18.10 -22.23 14.09
N ALA A 706 18.28 -21.40 15.12
CA ALA A 706 17.18 -20.67 15.74
C ALA A 706 16.52 -19.70 14.74
N ARG A 707 17.32 -18.96 13.97
CA ARG A 707 16.85 -18.08 12.88
C ARG A 707 16.09 -18.86 11.80
N LEU A 708 16.59 -20.03 11.39
CA LEU A 708 15.92 -20.90 10.42
C LEU A 708 14.53 -21.32 10.92
N VAL A 709 14.41 -21.75 12.18
CA VAL A 709 13.11 -22.12 12.78
C VAL A 709 12.14 -20.92 12.83
N THR A 710 12.63 -19.71 13.16
CA THR A 710 11.78 -18.50 13.12
C THR A 710 11.39 -18.09 11.71
N GLU A 711 12.27 -18.28 10.72
CA GLU A 711 12.03 -17.99 9.30
C GLU A 711 11.03 -18.99 8.71
N GLU A 712 11.11 -20.28 9.05
CA GLU A 712 10.08 -21.26 8.69
C GLU A 712 8.73 -20.94 9.35
N ALA A 713 8.71 -20.50 10.61
CA ALA A 713 7.47 -20.06 11.27
C ALA A 713 6.86 -18.82 10.58
N PHE A 714 7.71 -17.87 10.16
CA PHE A 714 7.28 -16.72 9.37
C PHE A 714 6.74 -17.15 8.00
N ARG A 715 7.41 -18.07 7.30
CA ARG A 715 6.94 -18.64 6.02
C ARG A 715 5.62 -19.38 6.17
N ARG A 716 5.43 -20.20 7.21
CA ARG A 716 4.14 -20.87 7.50
C ARG A 716 3.02 -19.84 7.73
N SER A 717 3.31 -18.75 8.45
CA SER A 717 2.38 -17.63 8.65
C SER A 717 2.05 -16.92 7.33
N ALA A 718 3.06 -16.53 6.54
CA ALA A 718 2.87 -15.89 5.24
C ALA A 718 2.10 -16.79 4.25
N ASN A 719 2.36 -18.09 4.26
CA ASN A 719 1.62 -19.05 3.41
C ASN A 719 0.15 -19.17 3.86
N SER A 720 -0.14 -19.12 5.16
CA SER A 720 -1.52 -19.08 5.66
C SER A 720 -2.25 -17.78 5.28
N GLN A 721 -1.53 -16.66 5.21
CA GLN A 721 -2.08 -15.39 4.72
C GLN A 721 -2.32 -15.42 3.19
N LEU A 722 -1.45 -16.09 2.42
CA LEU A 722 -1.66 -16.34 0.99
C LEU A 722 -2.88 -17.24 0.73
N VAL A 723 -3.11 -18.29 1.52
CA VAL A 723 -4.33 -19.11 1.44
C VAL A 723 -5.56 -18.27 1.79
N ALA A 724 -5.55 -17.51 2.88
CA ALA A 724 -6.67 -16.68 3.29
C ALA A 724 -7.03 -15.59 2.26
N THR A 725 -6.03 -14.94 1.66
CA THR A 725 -6.25 -13.95 0.58
C THR A 725 -6.64 -14.61 -0.75
N GLY A 726 -6.23 -15.86 -0.98
CA GLY A 726 -6.76 -16.70 -2.06
C GLY A 726 -8.26 -16.99 -1.89
N GLU A 727 -8.69 -17.44 -0.71
CA GLU A 727 -10.11 -17.64 -0.41
C GLU A 727 -10.93 -16.34 -0.51
N GLU A 728 -10.37 -15.21 -0.09
CA GLU A 728 -11.03 -13.90 -0.20
C GLU A 728 -11.16 -13.46 -1.67
N ARG A 729 -10.11 -13.61 -2.48
CA ARG A 729 -10.16 -13.42 -3.93
C ARG A 729 -11.23 -14.30 -4.57
N ASP A 730 -11.31 -15.57 -4.19
CA ASP A 730 -12.22 -16.53 -4.83
C ASP A 730 -13.69 -16.28 -4.42
N ARG A 731 -13.93 -15.80 -3.19
CA ARG A 731 -15.24 -15.23 -2.79
C ARG A 731 -15.60 -13.98 -3.60
N LEU A 732 -14.65 -13.08 -3.84
CA LEU A 732 -14.88 -11.87 -4.64
C LEU A 732 -15.13 -12.19 -6.12
N LEU A 733 -14.45 -13.20 -6.69
CA LEU A 733 -14.71 -13.67 -8.04
C LEU A 733 -16.11 -14.30 -8.18
N ALA A 734 -16.58 -15.05 -7.16
CA ALA A 734 -17.95 -15.56 -7.11
C ALA A 734 -18.99 -14.42 -7.03
N ASP A 735 -18.79 -13.43 -6.15
CA ASP A 735 -19.65 -12.25 -6.02
C ASP A 735 -19.67 -11.40 -7.32
N ILE A 736 -18.54 -11.30 -8.04
CA ILE A 736 -18.48 -10.68 -9.37
C ILE A 736 -19.25 -11.51 -10.41
N ALA A 737 -19.17 -12.85 -10.37
CA ALA A 737 -19.92 -13.72 -11.28
C ALA A 737 -21.45 -13.62 -11.04
N ASP A 738 -21.88 -13.67 -9.77
CA ASP A 738 -23.28 -13.49 -9.38
C ASP A 738 -23.82 -12.11 -9.78
N LYS A 739 -23.03 -11.05 -9.58
CA LYS A 739 -23.36 -9.69 -10.05
C LYS A 739 -23.39 -9.57 -11.57
N THR A 740 -22.51 -10.30 -12.27
CA THR A 740 -22.54 -10.35 -13.74
C THR A 740 -23.80 -11.05 -14.23
N ALA A 741 -24.20 -12.16 -13.61
CA ALA A 741 -25.45 -12.86 -13.91
C ALA A 741 -26.68 -11.98 -13.63
N LEU A 742 -26.70 -11.26 -12.50
CA LEU A 742 -27.76 -10.30 -12.18
C LEU A 742 -27.81 -9.13 -13.17
N LEU A 743 -26.65 -8.64 -13.63
CA LEU A 743 -26.58 -7.63 -14.69
C LEU A 743 -27.12 -8.16 -16.02
N THR A 744 -26.79 -9.39 -16.44
CA THR A 744 -27.38 -9.97 -17.66
C THR A 744 -28.90 -10.08 -17.54
N THR A 745 -29.43 -10.60 -16.42
CA THR A 745 -30.88 -10.70 -16.19
C THR A 745 -31.55 -9.32 -16.23
N THR A 746 -30.98 -8.31 -15.57
CA THR A 746 -31.57 -6.95 -15.60
C THR A 746 -31.43 -6.26 -16.95
N THR A 747 -30.44 -6.61 -17.78
CA THR A 747 -30.41 -6.15 -19.18
C THR A 747 -31.45 -6.85 -20.06
N GLU A 748 -31.72 -8.14 -19.84
CA GLU A 748 -32.81 -8.87 -20.52
C GLU A 748 -34.19 -8.33 -20.12
N GLU A 749 -34.44 -8.07 -18.83
CA GLU A 749 -35.65 -7.41 -18.35
C GLU A 749 -35.84 -6.02 -18.95
N LEU A 750 -34.75 -5.24 -19.07
CA LEU A 750 -34.77 -3.90 -19.65
C LEU A 750 -35.00 -3.92 -21.16
N GLU A 751 -34.49 -4.92 -21.87
CA GLU A 751 -34.76 -5.13 -23.30
C GLU A 751 -36.20 -5.60 -23.56
N GLN A 752 -36.72 -6.53 -22.74
CA GLN A 752 -38.14 -6.91 -22.74
C GLN A 752 -39.05 -5.70 -22.46
N ALA A 753 -38.69 -4.86 -21.49
CA ALA A 753 -39.43 -3.63 -21.18
C ALA A 753 -39.39 -2.61 -22.34
N ARG A 754 -38.26 -2.47 -23.03
CA ARG A 754 -38.17 -1.65 -24.27
C ARG A 754 -39.07 -2.20 -25.37
N GLN A 755 -39.04 -3.51 -25.60
CA GLN A 755 -39.87 -4.16 -26.60
C GLN A 755 -41.37 -3.96 -26.30
N ALA A 756 -41.78 -4.13 -25.04
CA ALA A 756 -43.15 -3.87 -24.60
C ALA A 756 -43.57 -2.39 -24.78
N ILE A 757 -42.65 -1.44 -24.55
CA ILE A 757 -42.89 -0.01 -24.81
C ILE A 757 -43.07 0.25 -26.31
N ASP A 758 -42.27 -0.38 -27.18
CA ASP A 758 -42.39 -0.21 -28.63
C ASP A 758 -43.61 -0.91 -29.22
N ASP A 759 -44.04 -2.05 -28.66
CA ASP A 759 -45.34 -2.66 -29.00
C ASP A 759 -46.52 -1.81 -28.52
N ALA A 760 -46.45 -1.22 -27.32
CA ALA A 760 -47.45 -0.25 -26.86
C ALA A 760 -47.47 1.02 -27.74
N ARG A 761 -46.32 1.46 -28.28
CA ARG A 761 -46.25 2.57 -29.27
C ARG A 761 -46.88 2.18 -30.60
N ARG A 762 -46.63 0.97 -31.11
CA ARG A 762 -47.27 0.42 -32.33
C ARG A 762 -48.80 0.34 -32.15
N GLN A 763 -49.28 -0.15 -31.01
CA GLN A 763 -50.70 -0.18 -30.68
C GLN A 763 -51.30 1.24 -30.64
N ASN A 764 -50.67 2.19 -29.93
CA ASN A 764 -51.14 3.58 -29.90
C ASN A 764 -51.16 4.23 -31.30
N ALA A 765 -50.13 4.00 -32.13
CA ALA A 765 -50.12 4.49 -33.51
C ALA A 765 -51.27 3.90 -34.34
N SER A 766 -51.59 2.60 -34.18
CA SER A 766 -52.73 1.98 -34.85
C SER A 766 -54.09 2.53 -34.37
N LEU A 767 -54.23 2.85 -33.07
CA LEU A 767 -55.43 3.47 -32.50
C LEU A 767 -55.58 4.94 -32.91
N VAL A 768 -54.48 5.67 -33.11
CA VAL A 768 -54.49 7.02 -33.68
C VAL A 768 -54.93 6.97 -35.14
N ALA A 769 -54.32 6.11 -35.97
CA ALA A 769 -54.72 5.95 -37.37
C ALA A 769 -56.18 5.50 -37.54
N LEU A 770 -56.68 4.62 -36.66
CA LEU A 770 -58.09 4.24 -36.61
C LEU A 770 -58.98 5.46 -36.28
N ARG A 771 -58.64 6.23 -35.25
CA ARG A 771 -59.39 7.45 -34.88
C ARG A 771 -59.33 8.54 -35.95
N GLU A 772 -58.22 8.67 -36.68
CA GLU A 772 -58.10 9.58 -37.82
C GLU A 772 -59.01 9.12 -38.97
N SER A 773 -59.12 7.82 -39.21
CA SER A 773 -60.10 7.23 -40.14
C SER A 773 -61.55 7.45 -39.68
N ASP A 774 -61.86 7.26 -38.39
CA ASP A 774 -63.20 7.49 -37.83
C ASP A 774 -63.58 8.98 -37.91
N VAL A 775 -62.65 9.89 -37.61
CA VAL A 775 -62.85 11.35 -37.75
C VAL A 775 -63.03 11.73 -39.22
N ALA A 776 -62.26 11.15 -40.15
CA ALA A 776 -62.47 11.37 -41.58
C ALA A 776 -63.86 10.86 -42.03
N ALA A 777 -64.28 9.68 -41.58
CA ALA A 777 -65.60 9.13 -41.85
C ALA A 777 -66.71 10.07 -41.31
N HIS A 778 -66.64 10.49 -40.05
CA HIS A 778 -67.60 11.43 -39.46
C HIS A 778 -67.57 12.83 -40.12
N LEU A 779 -66.44 13.28 -40.67
CA LEU A 779 -66.39 14.51 -41.48
C LEU A 779 -67.11 14.34 -42.84
N THR A 780 -67.02 13.16 -43.46
CA THR A 780 -67.80 12.85 -44.69
C THR A 780 -69.30 12.63 -44.40
N GLU A 781 -69.64 12.00 -43.27
CA GLU A 781 -71.01 11.87 -42.79
C GLU A 781 -71.61 13.25 -42.48
N ARG A 782 -70.85 14.10 -41.78
CA ARG A 782 -71.25 15.47 -41.46
C ARG A 782 -71.46 16.30 -42.72
N SER A 783 -70.55 16.27 -43.70
CA SER A 783 -70.73 17.06 -44.93
C SER A 783 -71.89 16.52 -45.79
N ALA A 784 -72.16 15.21 -45.79
CA ALA A 784 -73.36 14.64 -46.38
C ALA A 784 -74.65 15.06 -45.64
N LEU A 785 -74.62 15.15 -44.30
CA LEU A 785 -75.75 15.65 -43.50
C LEU A 785 -75.97 17.15 -43.69
N GLU A 786 -74.91 17.96 -43.74
CA GLU A 786 -74.97 19.39 -44.07
C GLU A 786 -75.52 19.61 -45.49
N SER A 787 -75.09 18.81 -46.47
CA SER A 787 -75.66 18.84 -47.82
C SER A 787 -77.14 18.44 -47.85
N ARG A 788 -77.55 17.41 -47.09
CA ARG A 788 -78.96 17.01 -46.98
C ARG A 788 -79.82 18.05 -46.26
N LEU A 789 -79.25 18.74 -45.28
CA LEU A 789 -79.90 19.82 -44.57
C LEU A 789 -80.08 21.03 -45.51
N GLU A 790 -79.06 21.36 -46.31
CA GLU A 790 -79.14 22.45 -47.29
C GLU A 790 -80.12 22.14 -48.44
N THR A 791 -80.20 20.88 -48.93
CA THR A 791 -81.27 20.51 -49.86
C THR A 791 -82.64 20.59 -49.20
N SER A 792 -82.79 20.17 -47.93
CA SER A 792 -84.08 20.31 -47.23
C SER A 792 -84.47 21.78 -46.96
N ARG A 793 -83.50 22.70 -46.86
CA ARG A 793 -83.75 24.15 -46.83
C ARG A 793 -84.18 24.68 -48.20
N ALA A 794 -83.56 24.21 -49.28
CA ALA A 794 -83.96 24.58 -50.64
C ALA A 794 -85.37 24.04 -50.98
N GLU A 795 -85.70 22.83 -50.53
CA GLU A 795 -87.06 22.26 -50.60
C GLU A 795 -88.05 23.08 -49.75
N ALA A 796 -87.69 23.44 -48.51
CA ALA A 796 -88.53 24.28 -47.65
C ALA A 796 -88.75 25.67 -48.24
N ALA A 797 -87.73 26.33 -48.77
CA ALA A 797 -87.85 27.62 -49.45
C ALA A 797 -88.68 27.50 -50.75
N GLY A 798 -88.57 26.38 -51.47
CA GLY A 798 -89.44 26.05 -52.59
C GLY A 798 -90.91 25.97 -52.18
N LEU A 799 -91.20 25.22 -51.11
CA LEU A 799 -92.54 25.13 -50.51
C LEU A 799 -93.04 26.46 -49.95
N GLU A 800 -92.17 27.31 -49.39
CA GLU A 800 -92.51 28.68 -49.00
C GLU A 800 -92.92 29.51 -50.23
N THR A 801 -92.18 29.45 -51.34
CA THR A 801 -92.59 30.13 -52.59
C THR A 801 -93.84 29.54 -53.23
N GLU A 802 -94.12 28.25 -53.06
CA GLU A 802 -95.39 27.61 -53.47
C GLU A 802 -96.56 28.07 -52.57
N VAL A 803 -96.33 28.22 -51.26
CA VAL A 803 -97.32 28.77 -50.31
C VAL A 803 -97.57 30.26 -50.55
N GLU A 804 -96.55 31.06 -50.88
CA GLU A 804 -96.72 32.45 -51.33
C GLU A 804 -97.46 32.51 -52.67
N GLY A 805 -97.15 31.62 -53.62
CA GLY A 805 -97.85 31.45 -54.88
C GLY A 805 -99.34 31.17 -54.67
N LEU A 806 -99.67 30.11 -53.92
CA LEU A 806 -101.04 29.74 -53.55
C LEU A 806 -101.75 30.82 -52.72
N SER A 807 -101.02 31.58 -51.89
CA SER A 807 -101.57 32.74 -51.17
C SER A 807 -101.89 33.90 -52.12
N SER A 808 -101.07 34.13 -53.15
CA SER A 808 -101.35 35.09 -54.21
C SER A 808 -102.54 34.65 -55.08
N GLU A 809 -102.65 33.35 -55.40
CA GLU A 809 -103.81 32.79 -56.09
C GLU A 809 -105.08 32.96 -55.24
N LEU A 810 -105.04 32.62 -53.95
CA LEU A 810 -106.12 32.86 -52.99
C LEU A 810 -106.51 34.34 -52.89
N LEU A 811 -105.54 35.27 -52.95
CA LEU A 811 -105.82 36.70 -53.03
C LEU A 811 -106.53 37.07 -54.33
N THR A 812 -106.09 36.59 -55.50
CA THR A 812 -106.83 36.85 -56.76
C THR A 812 -108.19 36.17 -56.81
N ILE A 813 -108.37 35.01 -56.14
CA ILE A 813 -109.66 34.32 -56.03
C ILE A 813 -110.58 35.09 -55.07
N SER A 814 -110.05 35.63 -53.97
CA SER A 814 -110.75 36.52 -53.05
C SER A 814 -111.17 37.83 -53.72
N GLU A 815 -110.31 38.40 -54.58
CA GLU A 815 -110.61 39.59 -55.38
C GLU A 815 -111.64 39.31 -56.49
N LYS A 816 -111.54 38.16 -57.18
CA LYS A 816 -112.59 37.69 -58.11
C LYS A 816 -113.91 37.42 -57.39
N LEU A 817 -113.86 36.93 -56.15
CA LEU A 817 -115.04 36.69 -55.32
C LEU A 817 -115.65 38.01 -54.83
N SER A 818 -114.85 39.00 -54.45
CA SER A 818 -115.34 40.33 -54.06
C SER A 818 -115.91 41.10 -55.25
N LEU A 819 -115.31 40.96 -56.44
CA LEU A 819 -115.88 41.41 -57.71
C LEU A 819 -117.22 40.72 -57.97
N ALA A 820 -117.30 39.38 -57.95
CA ALA A 820 -118.54 38.64 -58.17
C ALA A 820 -119.63 38.94 -57.13
N VAL A 821 -119.26 39.23 -55.87
CA VAL A 821 -120.17 39.74 -54.84
C VAL A 821 -120.63 41.17 -55.18
N SER A 822 -119.74 42.04 -55.65
CA SER A 822 -120.13 43.40 -56.08
C SER A 822 -121.00 43.40 -57.34
N GLU A 823 -120.81 42.44 -58.25
CA GLU A 823 -121.67 42.20 -59.42
C GLU A 823 -123.02 41.64 -58.98
N ARG A 824 -123.03 40.65 -58.06
CA ARG A 824 -124.26 40.16 -57.42
C ARG A 824 -125.03 41.29 -56.77
N ASP A 825 -124.36 42.20 -56.06
CA ASP A 825 -125.01 43.28 -55.33
C ASP A 825 -125.49 44.40 -56.26
N GLN A 826 -124.78 44.66 -57.36
CA GLN A 826 -125.28 45.48 -58.47
C GLN A 826 -126.48 44.84 -59.19
N LEU A 827 -126.49 43.51 -59.38
CA LEU A 827 -127.61 42.78 -59.97
C LEU A 827 -128.81 42.70 -59.03
N LEU A 828 -128.61 42.50 -57.73
CA LEU A 828 -129.64 42.57 -56.70
C LEU A 828 -130.25 43.96 -56.66
N LYS A 829 -129.42 45.02 -56.71
CA LYS A 829 -129.91 46.39 -56.81
C LYS A 829 -130.65 46.65 -58.11
N ALA A 830 -130.18 46.14 -59.24
CA ALA A 830 -130.89 46.24 -60.52
C ALA A 830 -132.24 45.49 -60.50
N VAL A 831 -132.32 44.37 -59.77
CA VAL A 831 -133.59 43.65 -59.51
C VAL A 831 -134.48 44.47 -58.56
N GLU A 832 -133.94 45.12 -57.55
CA GLU A 832 -134.67 46.01 -56.62
C GLU A 832 -135.24 47.23 -57.35
N ASP A 833 -134.43 47.89 -58.20
CA ASP A 833 -134.82 48.95 -59.13
C ASP A 833 -135.88 48.45 -60.15
N TRP A 834 -135.81 47.19 -60.58
CA TRP A 834 -136.85 46.58 -61.43
C TRP A 834 -138.13 46.24 -60.66
N THR A 835 -138.06 45.80 -59.40
CA THR A 835 -139.26 45.52 -58.58
C THR A 835 -139.96 46.80 -58.14
N THR A 836 -139.23 47.86 -57.80
CA THR A 836 -139.81 49.18 -57.53
C THR A 836 -140.38 49.82 -58.79
N ARG A 837 -139.79 49.54 -59.97
CA ARG A 837 -140.40 49.89 -61.25
C ARG A 837 -141.64 49.04 -61.58
N SER A 838 -141.67 47.76 -61.20
CA SER A 838 -142.84 46.88 -61.38
C SER A 838 -143.98 47.32 -60.47
N SER A 839 -143.73 47.51 -59.17
CA SER A 839 -144.74 47.98 -58.22
C SER A 839 -145.28 49.35 -58.59
N ARG A 840 -144.43 50.24 -59.12
CA ARG A 840 -144.86 51.53 -59.68
C ARG A 840 -145.70 51.38 -60.94
N LEU A 841 -145.38 50.44 -61.83
CA LEU A 841 -146.20 50.16 -63.01
C LEU A 841 -147.52 49.45 -62.64
N GLU A 842 -147.54 48.67 -61.57
CA GLU A 842 -148.75 48.08 -60.98
C GLU A 842 -149.61 49.15 -60.29
N GLU A 843 -148.99 50.14 -59.63
CA GLU A 843 -149.65 51.33 -59.07
C GLU A 843 -150.22 52.21 -60.19
N GLU A 844 -149.42 52.58 -61.19
CA GLU A 844 -149.86 53.34 -62.38
C GLU A 844 -150.93 52.59 -63.19
N LEU A 845 -150.93 51.24 -63.20
CA LEU A 845 -151.97 50.42 -63.83
C LEU A 845 -153.22 50.26 -62.94
N SER A 846 -153.10 50.29 -61.61
CA SER A 846 -154.25 50.34 -60.70
C SER A 846 -154.99 51.68 -60.82
N VAL A 847 -154.25 52.80 -60.89
CA VAL A 847 -154.81 54.13 -61.18
C VAL A 847 -155.49 54.13 -62.56
N ALA A 848 -154.86 53.56 -63.59
CA ALA A 848 -155.48 53.46 -64.91
C ALA A 848 -156.71 52.52 -64.94
N LEU A 849 -156.83 51.56 -64.02
CA LEU A 849 -158.02 50.71 -63.87
C LEU A 849 -159.14 51.42 -63.10
N ASP A 850 -158.81 52.21 -62.08
CA ASP A 850 -159.80 53.05 -61.39
C ASP A 850 -160.27 54.22 -62.28
N ASP A 851 -159.39 54.88 -63.05
CA ASP A 851 -159.76 55.85 -64.10
C ASP A 851 -160.72 55.24 -65.13
N VAL A 852 -160.49 53.96 -65.51
CA VAL A 852 -161.41 53.22 -66.42
C VAL A 852 -162.71 52.85 -65.71
N ARG A 853 -162.68 52.47 -64.43
CA ARG A 853 -163.89 52.12 -63.68
C ARG A 853 -164.77 53.36 -63.44
N ASP A 854 -164.17 54.48 -63.08
CA ASP A 854 -164.85 55.77 -62.92
C ASP A 854 -165.40 56.27 -64.27
N ALA A 855 -164.71 56.02 -65.38
CA ALA A 855 -165.24 56.27 -66.74
C ALA A 855 -166.35 55.29 -67.15
N GLU A 856 -166.32 54.02 -66.72
CA GLU A 856 -167.43 53.08 -66.93
C GLU A 856 -168.65 53.41 -66.06
N GLU A 857 -168.43 53.90 -64.82
CA GLU A 857 -169.46 54.44 -63.94
C GLU A 857 -170.07 55.73 -64.53
N GLU A 858 -169.27 56.69 -65.04
CA GLU A 858 -169.76 57.87 -65.77
C GLU A 858 -170.55 57.48 -67.03
N ILE A 859 -170.07 56.50 -67.79
CA ILE A 859 -170.78 55.99 -68.97
C ILE A 859 -172.11 55.33 -68.59
N GLU A 860 -172.20 54.63 -67.45
CA GLU A 860 -173.43 54.01 -66.98
C GLU A 860 -174.40 55.04 -66.37
N GLU A 861 -173.91 56.08 -65.67
CA GLU A 861 -174.72 57.25 -65.30
C GLU A 861 -175.27 57.96 -66.54
N LEU A 862 -174.45 58.15 -67.58
CA LEU A 862 -174.89 58.71 -68.86
C LEU A 862 -175.90 57.80 -69.58
N ARG A 863 -175.81 56.46 -69.44
CA ARG A 863 -176.84 55.54 -69.95
C ARG A 863 -178.13 55.61 -69.13
N GLN A 864 -178.06 55.74 -67.80
CA GLN A 864 -179.23 55.87 -66.94
C GLN A 864 -179.93 57.22 -67.15
N ALA A 865 -179.17 58.32 -67.26
CA ALA A 865 -179.67 59.63 -67.66
C ALA A 865 -180.31 59.58 -69.06
N LYS A 866 -179.65 58.95 -70.04
CA LYS A 866 -180.21 58.73 -71.38
C LYS A 866 -181.48 57.89 -71.36
N MET A 867 -181.57 56.86 -70.52
CA MET A 867 -182.81 56.07 -70.34
C MET A 867 -183.93 56.88 -69.67
N ALA A 868 -183.60 57.77 -68.73
CA ALA A 868 -184.57 58.68 -68.12
C ALA A 868 -185.09 59.71 -69.14
N ASP A 869 -184.20 60.28 -69.96
CA ASP A 869 -184.56 61.17 -71.08
C ASP A 869 -185.34 60.42 -72.17
N GLU A 870 -184.96 59.19 -72.53
CA GLU A 870 -185.71 58.38 -73.49
C GLU A 870 -187.08 57.96 -72.95
N ALA A 871 -187.23 57.69 -71.65
CA ALA A 871 -188.51 57.48 -71.01
C ALA A 871 -189.36 58.76 -70.94
N SER A 872 -188.74 59.92 -70.67
CA SER A 872 -189.38 61.24 -70.73
C SER A 872 -189.89 61.55 -72.14
N ILE A 873 -189.02 61.39 -73.14
CA ILE A 873 -189.33 61.52 -74.58
C ILE A 873 -190.39 60.51 -75.01
N GLN A 874 -190.39 59.28 -74.48
CA GLN A 874 -191.43 58.29 -74.79
C GLN A 874 -192.77 58.65 -74.13
N SER A 875 -192.78 59.18 -72.90
CA SER A 875 -194.00 59.72 -72.28
C SER A 875 -194.55 60.92 -73.07
N LEU A 876 -193.68 61.80 -73.57
CA LEU A 876 -194.04 62.92 -74.43
C LEU A 876 -194.54 62.43 -75.79
N LYS A 877 -193.93 61.40 -76.39
CA LYS A 877 -194.44 60.74 -77.60
C LYS A 877 -195.80 60.09 -77.36
N ASP A 878 -196.06 59.46 -76.21
CA ASP A 878 -197.35 58.86 -75.88
C ASP A 878 -198.43 59.93 -75.65
N LEU A 879 -198.08 61.06 -75.02
CA LEU A 879 -198.97 62.21 -74.83
C LEU A 879 -199.29 62.87 -76.19
N LEU A 880 -198.27 63.03 -77.03
CA LEU A 880 -198.39 63.56 -78.39
C LEU A 880 -199.06 62.55 -79.35
N ALA A 881 -198.98 61.24 -79.08
CA ALA A 881 -199.68 60.18 -79.80
C ALA A 881 -201.16 60.12 -79.40
N ARG A 882 -201.51 60.35 -78.13
CA ARG A 882 -202.92 60.54 -77.70
C ARG A 882 -203.51 61.80 -78.32
N LEU A 883 -202.74 62.90 -78.37
CA LEU A 883 -203.14 64.12 -79.08
C LEU A 883 -203.28 63.87 -80.59
N ARG A 884 -202.35 63.12 -81.20
CA ARG A 884 -202.41 62.75 -82.62
C ARG A 884 -203.51 61.75 -82.94
N GLN A 885 -203.90 60.84 -82.04
CA GLN A 885 -205.05 59.96 -82.26
C GLN A 885 -206.32 60.79 -82.30
N ALA A 886 -206.52 61.68 -81.31
CA ALA A 886 -207.65 62.62 -81.29
C ALA A 886 -207.65 63.62 -82.47
N GLN A 887 -206.53 63.77 -83.19
CA GLN A 887 -206.42 64.56 -84.42
C GLN A 887 -206.50 63.70 -85.70
N LEU A 888 -206.11 62.42 -85.65
CA LEU A 888 -206.21 61.47 -86.77
C LEU A 888 -207.64 60.94 -86.91
N ASP A 889 -208.34 60.67 -85.81
CA ASP A 889 -209.78 60.37 -85.81
C ASP A 889 -210.60 61.50 -86.48
N ALA A 890 -210.06 62.73 -86.50
CA ALA A 890 -210.63 63.92 -87.16
C ALA A 890 -210.00 64.25 -88.54
N VAL A 891 -209.00 63.49 -89.00
CA VAL A 891 -208.25 63.75 -90.25
C VAL A 891 -208.22 62.55 -91.19
N GLU A 892 -208.47 61.31 -90.75
CA GLU A 892 -208.66 60.15 -91.64
C GLU A 892 -209.95 60.27 -92.50
N GLU A 893 -210.94 61.05 -92.05
CA GLU A 893 -212.09 61.45 -92.88
C GLU A 893 -211.67 62.41 -94.02
N VAL A 894 -210.64 63.23 -93.82
CA VAL A 894 -210.19 64.26 -94.78
C VAL A 894 -209.06 63.76 -95.68
N ASN A 895 -208.15 62.95 -95.14
CA ASN A 895 -206.90 62.54 -95.79
C ASN A 895 -207.00 61.18 -96.51
N ASN A 896 -208.22 60.73 -96.80
CA ASN A 896 -208.55 59.90 -97.97
C ASN A 896 -208.30 60.63 -99.33
N LYS A 897 -207.53 61.73 -99.31
CA LYS A 897 -207.16 62.57 -100.44
C LYS A 897 -205.65 62.73 -100.48
N MET A 898 -205.07 62.53 -101.67
CA MET A 898 -203.80 63.12 -102.11
C MET A 898 -202.54 62.72 -101.31
N ILE A 899 -202.11 61.47 -101.55
CA ILE A 899 -200.84 61.19 -102.27
C ILE A 899 -199.77 62.29 -102.14
N SER A 900 -198.76 62.04 -101.30
CA SER A 900 -197.51 62.78 -101.20
C SER A 900 -196.33 61.81 -100.98
N ALA A 901 -195.09 62.23 -101.25
CA ALA A 901 -193.92 61.34 -101.36
C ALA A 901 -192.58 62.11 -101.23
N GLN A 902 -191.46 61.39 -101.45
CA GLN A 902 -190.08 61.92 -101.67
C GLN A 902 -189.39 62.47 -100.39
N THR A 903 -188.06 62.58 -100.21
CA THR A 903 -186.76 62.27 -100.92
C THR A 903 -185.64 62.43 -99.83
N ALA A 904 -184.33 62.16 -99.89
CA ALA A 904 -183.25 61.63 -100.77
C ALA A 904 -181.90 61.70 -99.95
N PRO A 905 -180.71 61.29 -100.46
CA PRO A 905 -179.42 61.31 -99.73
C PRO A 905 -178.26 62.15 -100.38
N THR A 906 -177.15 62.45 -99.66
CA THR A 906 -175.78 62.76 -100.23
C THR A 906 -174.63 62.88 -99.17
N PRO A 907 -173.31 62.90 -99.54
CA PRO A 907 -172.11 62.95 -98.65
C PRO A 907 -171.09 64.13 -98.89
N ASP A 908 -169.91 64.12 -98.21
CA ASP A 908 -168.52 64.49 -98.69
C ASP A 908 -167.59 65.42 -97.80
N HIS A 909 -166.24 65.22 -97.92
CA HIS A 909 -165.09 66.19 -97.92
C HIS A 909 -164.13 66.54 -96.71
N ARG A 910 -162.80 66.24 -96.89
CA ARG A 910 -161.53 66.95 -96.46
C ARG A 910 -161.09 66.98 -94.94
N ARG A 911 -159.81 67.20 -94.49
CA ARG A 911 -158.43 67.46 -95.07
C ARG A 911 -157.25 67.31 -94.03
N ARG A 912 -156.06 66.76 -94.42
CA ARG A 912 -154.62 67.10 -94.05
C ARG A 912 -154.11 67.13 -92.55
N SER A 913 -152.82 66.96 -92.15
CA SER A 913 -151.51 66.58 -92.77
C SER A 913 -150.29 66.41 -91.78
N SER A 914 -149.19 65.74 -92.21
CA SER A 914 -147.72 65.92 -91.86
C SER A 914 -147.14 65.55 -90.46
N ILE A 915 -145.85 65.15 -90.20
CA ILE A 915 -144.61 64.79 -90.99
C ILE A 915 -143.50 64.05 -90.13
N ALA A 916 -142.73 63.09 -90.72
CA ALA A 916 -141.32 62.59 -90.48
C ALA A 916 -140.71 62.31 -89.05
N THR A 917 -139.74 61.40 -88.75
CA THR A 917 -138.90 60.34 -89.42
C THR A 917 -138.29 59.34 -88.34
N ARG A 918 -137.21 58.50 -88.39
CA ARG A 918 -135.98 58.34 -89.25
C ARG A 918 -135.35 56.89 -89.35
N ARG A 919 -134.15 56.60 -88.78
CA ARG A 919 -133.16 55.49 -89.04
C ARG A 919 -132.03 55.48 -87.95
N SER A 920 -131.06 54.56 -87.76
CA SER A 920 -130.63 53.23 -88.33
C SER A 920 -129.54 52.56 -87.41
N VAL A 921 -129.43 51.22 -87.22
CA VAL A 921 -128.67 50.12 -87.92
C VAL A 921 -127.09 50.22 -88.03
N VAL A 922 -126.38 49.09 -87.78
CA VAL A 922 -125.02 48.62 -88.26
C VAL A 922 -123.83 48.42 -87.25
N GLN A 923 -123.67 47.19 -86.74
CA GLN A 923 -122.51 46.23 -86.84
C GLN A 923 -121.01 46.67 -86.85
N ARG A 924 -120.14 46.13 -85.95
CA ARG A 924 -118.94 45.27 -86.23
C ARG A 924 -118.03 44.91 -85.00
N HIS A 925 -117.06 44.00 -85.24
CA HIS A 925 -115.92 43.52 -84.42
C HIS A 925 -115.05 44.65 -83.79
N VAL A 926 -114.18 44.41 -82.79
CA VAL A 926 -113.45 43.19 -82.36
C VAL A 926 -113.74 42.82 -80.91
#